data_AF-F6HXC8-F1
#
_entry.id   AF-F6HXC8-F1
#
_cell.length_a   1.000
_cell.length_b   1.000
_cell.length_c   1.000
_cell.angle_alpha   90.00
_cell.angle_beta   90.00
_cell.angle_gamma   90.00
#
_symmetry.space_group_name_H-M   'P 1'
#
loop_
_entity.id
_entity.type
_entity.pdbx_description
1 polymer ?
#
loop_
_entity_poly.entity_id
_entity_poly.type
_entity_poly.pdbx_seq_one_letter_code
_entity_poly.pdbx_strand_id
1 'polypeptide(L)'
;MSEFNEIPLHGTLHATIFEIDRLHSGGAPKFFRKLVENIEETVGFGKGTSKLYATIDIGRARVGRTRMIENEPSNPRWYESFHIYCAHMAGHIIFTVKDDNPIGATLIGRASVPIQEILGGEEVDKWVEIVNEELKPIHGGSKIHVKLQYFEVTADRSWGRGIRSLKFPGVPFTFFSQRKGCHVSLYQDAHVPDNFVPKIPLADGKYYEPRRCWEDVFDAINNAKHLIYITGWSVYTEITLVRDSRRPKPGGDLTIGELLKKKASEGVRVLMLVWDDRTSVPLLKKDGLMGTHDEETEHYFHDTDVHCVLCPRNPDDGGSIVQDLQISTMFTHHQKIVVVDSEMPSGGSEKRRIVSFVGGIDLCDGRYDTQFHSLFRTLDTAHHDDFHQPNFEGASIQKGGPREPWHDIHSRLEGPIAWDVLFNFEQRWRKQGGKDILLQLRDLDDVIIPPSPVMFPDDQEVWNVQLFRSIDGGAAFGFPETPEEAARAGLVSGKDNIIDRSIQDAYINAIRRAKDFIYIENQYFLGSSFGWAPDEGIKIEDVGALHLIPKELSLKIASKIEAGEKFTVYIVVPMWPEGMPESGSVQAILDWQRRTMEMMYKDIIKALADKGIEDDPRNYLTFFCLGNREVKKSGEYEPSEHPEPDTDYSRAQEARRFMIYVHAKMMIVDDEYIIIGSANINQRSMDGARDSEIAMGGYQPYHLASRQPARGQIHGFRMSLWYEHLGMLDESFLQPESKECIQKVNQIAEKYWDLYASETLEHDLPGHLLRYPIAVSCGGDITELPGAEFFPDTKARVLGTKSEYLPPILTT
;
A
#
# COMPACT_ATOMS: atom_id res chain seq x y z
N MET A 1 -16.09 -29.86 -9.23
CA MET A 1 -15.34 -30.56 -8.17
C MET A 1 -15.92 -30.17 -6.82
N SER A 2 -17.18 -30.56 -6.56
CA SER A 2 -17.85 -30.35 -5.27
C SER A 2 -17.57 -31.54 -4.35
N GLU A 3 -17.31 -31.26 -3.07
CA GLU A 3 -17.09 -32.20 -1.95
C GLU A 3 -15.72 -32.90 -1.87
N PHE A 4 -14.63 -32.13 -1.90
CA PHE A 4 -13.40 -32.55 -1.22
C PHE A 4 -13.31 -31.79 0.11
N ASN A 5 -12.86 -32.44 1.20
CA ASN A 5 -12.56 -31.78 2.46
C ASN A 5 -11.50 -30.69 2.21
N GLU A 6 -11.90 -29.42 2.26
CA GLU A 6 -10.97 -28.29 2.18
C GLU A 6 -10.12 -28.23 3.45
N ILE A 7 -8.84 -27.95 3.30
CA ILE A 7 -7.87 -27.88 4.38
C ILE A 7 -7.23 -26.49 4.41
N PRO A 8 -7.05 -25.90 5.60
CA PRO A 8 -6.33 -24.65 5.74
C PRO A 8 -4.85 -24.84 5.43
N LEU A 9 -4.34 -24.02 4.51
CA LEU A 9 -2.93 -23.90 4.17
C LEU A 9 -2.47 -22.49 4.58
N HIS A 10 -1.99 -22.36 5.83
CA HIS A 10 -1.46 -21.11 6.39
C HIS A 10 0.05 -21.24 6.68
N GLY A 11 0.85 -20.65 5.80
CA GLY A 11 2.30 -20.84 5.84
C GLY A 11 2.95 -20.43 4.52
N THR A 12 4.01 -21.13 4.13
CA THR A 12 4.73 -20.86 2.89
C THR A 12 4.90 -22.15 2.09
N LEU A 13 4.51 -22.13 0.83
CA LEU A 13 4.69 -23.22 -0.12
C LEU A 13 5.90 -22.91 -1.01
N HIS A 14 6.95 -23.70 -0.90
CA HIS A 14 8.05 -23.70 -1.86
C HIS A 14 7.65 -24.60 -3.02
N ALA A 15 7.62 -24.05 -4.23
CA ALA A 15 7.23 -24.79 -5.43
C ALA A 15 8.28 -24.62 -6.51
N THR A 16 8.60 -25.68 -7.25
CA THR A 16 9.38 -25.61 -8.47
C THR A 16 8.60 -26.28 -9.59
N ILE A 17 8.43 -25.58 -10.71
CA ILE A 17 7.89 -26.13 -11.95
C ILE A 17 9.08 -26.35 -12.90
N PHE A 18 9.38 -27.62 -13.20
CA PHE A 18 10.52 -27.98 -14.03
C PHE A 18 10.15 -27.93 -15.51
N GLU A 19 9.39 -28.90 -15.98
CA GLU A 19 9.11 -29.11 -17.39
C GLU A 19 7.85 -29.95 -17.63
N ILE A 20 7.41 -30.03 -18.89
CA ILE A 20 6.46 -31.04 -19.36
C ILE A 20 7.22 -32.05 -20.21
N ASP A 21 7.00 -33.35 -19.98
CA ASP A 21 7.74 -34.44 -20.62
C ASP A 21 7.62 -34.39 -22.15
N ARG A 22 6.39 -34.26 -22.65
CA ARG A 22 6.04 -34.14 -24.06
C ARG A 22 4.66 -33.52 -24.23
N LEU A 23 4.52 -32.56 -25.12
CA LEU A 23 3.27 -32.04 -25.64
C LEU A 23 3.14 -32.43 -27.10
N HIS A 24 2.07 -33.12 -27.44
CA HIS A 24 1.75 -33.44 -28.82
C HIS A 24 1.00 -32.27 -29.45
N SER A 25 1.69 -31.47 -30.25
CA SER A 25 1.11 -30.41 -31.07
C SER A 25 0.18 -31.01 -32.14
N GLY A 26 -1.08 -31.30 -31.79
CA GLY A 26 -2.01 -31.94 -32.72
C GLY A 26 -3.43 -32.20 -32.23
N GLY A 27 -3.87 -31.62 -31.11
CA GLY A 27 -5.11 -31.98 -30.44
C GLY A 27 -6.25 -30.95 -30.46
N ALA A 28 -6.17 -29.85 -31.21
CA ALA A 28 -7.34 -28.98 -31.36
C ALA A 28 -8.47 -29.77 -32.07
N PRO A 29 -9.73 -29.74 -31.60
CA PRO A 29 -10.85 -30.31 -32.33
C PRO A 29 -10.83 -29.78 -33.77
N LYS A 30 -11.05 -30.64 -34.78
CA LYS A 30 -11.01 -30.27 -36.21
C LYS A 30 -11.81 -29.00 -36.57
N PHE A 31 -12.77 -28.61 -35.73
CA PHE A 31 -13.57 -27.40 -35.88
C PHE A 31 -12.79 -26.10 -35.58
N PHE A 32 -11.90 -26.09 -34.58
CA PHE A 32 -11.13 -24.90 -34.17
C PHE A 32 -10.00 -24.59 -35.15
N ARG A 33 -9.31 -25.62 -35.65
CA ARG A 33 -8.22 -25.43 -36.62
C ARG A 33 -8.69 -24.71 -37.89
N LYS A 34 -9.89 -25.03 -38.36
CA LYS A 34 -10.50 -24.40 -39.54
C LYS A 34 -10.97 -22.97 -39.30
N LEU A 35 -11.37 -22.64 -38.07
CA LEU A 35 -11.83 -21.29 -37.72
C LEU A 35 -10.63 -20.35 -37.56
N VAL A 36 -9.56 -20.81 -36.91
CA VAL A 36 -8.32 -20.06 -36.71
C VAL A 36 -7.55 -19.90 -38.03
N GLU A 37 -7.38 -20.97 -38.82
CA GLU A 37 -6.73 -20.88 -40.15
C GLU A 37 -7.49 -19.92 -41.09
N ASN A 38 -8.83 -19.92 -41.07
CA ASN A 38 -9.62 -19.00 -41.88
C ASN A 38 -9.54 -17.54 -41.41
N ILE A 39 -9.38 -17.28 -40.10
CA ILE A 39 -9.21 -15.92 -39.56
C ILE A 39 -7.78 -15.42 -39.80
N GLU A 40 -6.77 -16.27 -39.63
CA GLU A 40 -5.37 -15.96 -39.91
C GLU A 40 -5.12 -15.63 -41.40
N GLU A 41 -5.75 -16.35 -42.34
CA GLU A 41 -5.69 -16.04 -43.77
C GLU A 41 -6.46 -14.76 -44.16
N THR A 42 -7.50 -14.39 -43.42
CA THR A 42 -8.34 -13.21 -43.75
C THR A 42 -7.80 -11.91 -43.15
N VAL A 43 -7.02 -11.98 -42.06
CA VAL A 43 -6.57 -10.79 -41.29
C VAL A 43 -5.05 -10.54 -41.38
N GLY A 44 -4.27 -11.41 -42.02
CA GLY A 44 -2.86 -11.15 -42.35
C GLY A 44 -1.86 -11.22 -41.18
N PHE A 45 -2.26 -11.80 -40.05
CA PHE A 45 -1.33 -12.17 -38.97
C PHE A 45 -0.63 -13.49 -39.33
N GLY A 46 0.70 -13.47 -39.46
CA GLY A 46 1.48 -14.68 -39.72
C GLY A 46 1.34 -15.74 -38.61
N LYS A 47 1.71 -16.99 -38.91
CA LYS A 47 1.69 -18.11 -37.94
C LYS A 47 2.41 -17.71 -36.65
N GLY A 48 1.65 -17.45 -35.58
CA GLY A 48 2.21 -17.11 -34.27
C GLY A 48 3.02 -18.27 -33.69
N THR A 49 4.14 -17.96 -33.05
CA THR A 49 4.90 -18.91 -32.22
C THR A 49 4.13 -19.17 -30.93
N SER A 50 3.93 -20.45 -30.58
CA SER A 50 3.26 -20.87 -29.34
C SER A 50 4.02 -20.33 -28.12
N LYS A 51 3.29 -19.76 -27.14
CA LYS A 51 3.85 -19.18 -25.92
C LYS A 51 3.37 -19.95 -24.70
N LEU A 52 4.15 -20.94 -24.29
CA LEU A 52 3.75 -21.86 -23.22
C LEU A 52 4.11 -21.34 -21.83
N TYR A 53 3.16 -21.41 -20.91
CA TYR A 53 3.38 -21.11 -19.49
C TYR A 53 2.51 -22.00 -18.59
N ALA A 54 2.88 -22.08 -17.32
CA ALA A 54 2.13 -22.77 -16.29
C ALA A 54 1.73 -21.82 -15.16
N THR A 55 0.58 -22.06 -14.54
CA THR A 55 0.11 -21.32 -13.36
C THR A 55 -0.08 -22.24 -12.18
N ILE A 56 0.07 -21.71 -10.96
CA ILE A 56 -0.19 -22.39 -9.70
C ILE A 56 -1.43 -21.76 -9.07
N ASP A 57 -2.45 -22.57 -8.80
CA ASP A 57 -3.69 -22.15 -8.16
C ASP A 57 -3.89 -22.93 -6.86
N ILE A 58 -4.28 -22.25 -5.77
CA ILE A 58 -4.66 -22.85 -4.48
C ILE A 58 -6.13 -22.49 -4.23
N GLY A 59 -6.99 -23.49 -4.34
CA GLY A 59 -8.44 -23.27 -4.29
C GLY A 59 -8.88 -22.38 -5.44
N ARG A 60 -9.40 -21.19 -5.11
CA ARG A 60 -9.88 -20.18 -6.07
C ARG A 60 -8.83 -19.11 -6.40
N ALA A 61 -7.67 -19.12 -5.75
CA ALA A 61 -6.66 -18.09 -5.88
C ALA A 61 -5.50 -18.52 -6.79
N ARG A 62 -5.18 -17.68 -7.78
CA ARG A 62 -3.90 -17.75 -8.51
C ARG A 62 -2.79 -17.27 -7.58
N VAL A 63 -1.77 -18.11 -7.37
CA VAL A 63 -0.67 -17.80 -6.44
C VAL A 63 0.70 -17.72 -7.11
N GLY A 64 0.81 -18.16 -8.36
CA GLY A 64 2.03 -18.05 -9.14
C GLY A 64 1.82 -18.34 -10.62
N ARG A 65 2.76 -17.89 -11.44
CA ARG A 65 2.85 -18.19 -12.88
C ARG A 65 4.31 -18.25 -13.29
N THR A 66 4.64 -19.14 -14.22
CA THR A 66 5.96 -19.16 -14.85
C THR A 66 6.05 -18.07 -15.92
N ARG A 67 7.28 -17.77 -16.35
CA ARG A 67 7.51 -17.04 -17.60
C ARG A 67 6.97 -17.80 -18.82
N MET A 68 6.78 -17.10 -19.92
CA MET A 68 6.42 -17.70 -21.21
C MET A 68 7.66 -18.28 -21.92
N ILE A 69 7.48 -19.40 -22.64
CA ILE A 69 8.50 -20.02 -23.49
C ILE A 69 7.97 -20.10 -24.92
N GLU A 70 8.69 -19.50 -25.87
CA GLU A 70 8.23 -19.34 -27.27
C GLU A 70 8.82 -20.35 -28.27
N ASN A 71 9.81 -21.16 -27.86
CA ASN A 71 10.61 -21.99 -28.77
C ASN A 71 10.72 -23.48 -28.38
N GLU A 72 9.97 -23.94 -27.37
CA GLU A 72 9.99 -25.33 -26.89
C GLU A 72 8.58 -25.96 -26.87
N PRO A 73 7.89 -26.05 -28.02
CA PRO A 73 6.47 -26.43 -28.08
C PRO A 73 6.18 -27.87 -27.65
N SER A 74 7.20 -28.74 -27.66
CA SER A 74 7.05 -30.15 -27.32
C SER A 74 7.50 -30.48 -25.89
N ASN A 75 8.47 -29.80 -25.32
CA ASN A 75 8.98 -30.06 -23.98
C ASN A 75 9.38 -28.69 -23.39
N PRO A 76 8.40 -27.89 -22.94
CA PRO A 76 8.70 -26.60 -22.33
C PRO A 76 9.40 -26.78 -20.99
N ARG A 77 10.54 -26.10 -20.80
CA ARG A 77 11.36 -26.17 -19.57
C ARG A 77 11.48 -24.83 -18.88
N TRP A 78 10.75 -24.66 -17.78
CA TRP A 78 10.79 -23.43 -17.00
C TRP A 78 11.88 -23.43 -15.94
N TYR A 79 12.10 -24.54 -15.21
CA TYR A 79 13.01 -24.59 -14.06
C TYR A 79 12.82 -23.40 -13.11
N GLU A 80 11.56 -23.08 -12.81
CA GLU A 80 11.19 -21.86 -12.11
C GLU A 80 10.70 -22.18 -10.70
N SER A 81 11.25 -21.49 -9.71
CA SER A 81 10.96 -21.71 -8.30
C SER A 81 10.21 -20.53 -7.69
N PHE A 82 9.28 -20.83 -6.80
CA PHE A 82 8.36 -19.90 -6.17
C PHE A 82 8.39 -20.07 -4.66
N HIS A 83 8.38 -18.93 -3.96
CA HIS A 83 8.17 -18.86 -2.51
C HIS A 83 6.78 -18.26 -2.27
N ILE A 84 5.78 -19.13 -2.19
CA ILE A 84 4.37 -18.72 -2.18
C ILE A 84 3.88 -18.58 -0.75
N TYR A 85 3.43 -17.39 -0.38
CA TYR A 85 2.69 -17.21 0.87
C TYR A 85 1.27 -17.77 0.73
N CYS A 86 0.86 -18.60 1.70
CA CYS A 86 -0.44 -19.24 1.70
C CYS A 86 -1.26 -18.82 2.93
N ALA A 87 -2.54 -18.51 2.69
CA ALA A 87 -3.57 -18.28 3.69
C ALA A 87 -4.94 -18.77 3.16
N HIS A 88 -4.96 -19.96 2.55
CA HIS A 88 -6.05 -20.43 1.70
C HIS A 88 -6.72 -21.69 2.26
N MET A 89 -7.99 -21.91 1.90
CA MET A 89 -8.68 -23.18 2.06
C MET A 89 -8.74 -23.88 0.71
N ALA A 90 -8.24 -25.13 0.62
CA ALA A 90 -8.29 -25.89 -0.62
C ALA A 90 -8.15 -27.40 -0.37
N GLY A 91 -8.58 -28.22 -1.34
CA GLY A 91 -8.30 -29.66 -1.36
C GLY A 91 -7.07 -30.05 -2.20
N HIS A 92 -6.70 -29.22 -3.17
CA HIS A 92 -5.62 -29.50 -4.14
C HIS A 92 -4.85 -28.22 -4.49
N ILE A 93 -3.58 -28.40 -4.85
CA ILE A 93 -2.79 -27.45 -5.63
C ILE A 93 -2.97 -27.81 -7.10
N ILE A 94 -3.35 -26.83 -7.91
CA ILE A 94 -3.65 -27.03 -9.34
C ILE A 94 -2.58 -26.33 -10.17
N PHE A 95 -2.01 -27.06 -11.12
CA PHE A 95 -1.10 -26.55 -12.13
C PHE A 95 -1.85 -26.47 -13.46
N THR A 96 -2.03 -25.27 -14.00
CA THR A 96 -2.73 -25.07 -15.28
C THR A 96 -1.73 -24.71 -16.35
N VAL A 97 -1.69 -25.47 -17.46
CA VAL A 97 -0.80 -25.22 -18.60
C VAL A 97 -1.58 -24.51 -19.70
N LYS A 98 -1.03 -23.43 -20.24
CA LYS A 98 -1.67 -22.58 -21.24
C LYS A 98 -0.71 -22.19 -22.36
N ASP A 99 -1.29 -21.89 -23.51
CA ASP A 99 -0.62 -21.36 -24.69
C ASP A 99 -1.17 -19.96 -25.01
N ASP A 100 -0.35 -18.92 -24.83
CA ASP A 100 -0.76 -17.54 -25.07
C ASP A 100 -0.54 -17.12 -26.52
N ASN A 101 -1.50 -17.47 -27.37
CA ASN A 101 -1.48 -17.08 -28.78
C ASN A 101 -2.06 -15.67 -28.97
N PRO A 102 -1.72 -14.95 -30.07
CA PRO A 102 -2.19 -13.57 -30.31
C PRO A 102 -3.71 -13.38 -30.32
N ILE A 103 -4.48 -14.46 -30.50
CA ILE A 103 -5.95 -14.49 -30.54
C ILE A 103 -6.54 -14.71 -29.12
N GLY A 104 -5.72 -15.12 -28.15
CA GLY A 104 -6.07 -15.34 -26.75
C GLY A 104 -5.48 -16.64 -26.18
N ALA A 105 -5.28 -16.66 -24.86
CA ALA A 105 -4.75 -17.81 -24.15
C ALA A 105 -5.64 -19.06 -24.30
N THR A 106 -5.07 -20.14 -24.81
CA THR A 106 -5.73 -21.45 -24.95
C THR A 106 -5.32 -22.37 -23.81
N LEU A 107 -6.30 -22.97 -23.14
CA LEU A 107 -6.05 -23.98 -22.11
C LEU A 107 -5.55 -25.28 -22.75
N ILE A 108 -4.40 -25.78 -22.29
CA ILE A 108 -3.89 -27.11 -22.69
C ILE A 108 -4.42 -28.19 -21.75
N GLY A 109 -4.35 -27.95 -20.44
CA GLY A 109 -4.85 -28.90 -19.45
C GLY A 109 -4.44 -28.51 -18.02
N ARG A 110 -4.84 -29.35 -17.05
CA ARG A 110 -4.60 -29.14 -15.62
C ARG A 110 -4.00 -30.39 -15.00
N ALA A 111 -3.10 -30.21 -14.04
CA ALA A 111 -2.57 -31.27 -13.19
C ALA A 111 -2.81 -30.89 -11.72
N SER A 112 -3.14 -31.86 -10.88
CA SER A 112 -3.55 -31.59 -9.48
C SER A 112 -2.75 -32.43 -8.49
N VAL A 113 -2.29 -31.80 -7.41
CA VAL A 113 -1.65 -32.46 -6.27
C VAL A 113 -2.53 -32.25 -5.03
N PRO A 114 -3.06 -33.32 -4.41
CA PRO A 114 -3.81 -33.22 -3.16
C PRO A 114 -3.00 -32.55 -2.05
N ILE A 115 -3.61 -31.63 -1.31
CA ILE A 115 -2.91 -30.91 -0.23
C ILE A 115 -2.44 -31.88 0.86
N GLN A 116 -3.18 -32.97 1.12
CA GLN A 116 -2.81 -33.98 2.10
C GLN A 116 -1.40 -34.56 1.88
N GLU A 117 -0.90 -34.58 0.63
CA GLU A 117 0.45 -35.09 0.33
C GLU A 117 1.56 -34.17 0.86
N ILE A 118 1.30 -32.87 1.00
CA ILE A 118 2.32 -31.87 1.41
C ILE A 118 2.18 -31.41 2.87
N LEU A 119 1.07 -31.74 3.55
CA LEU A 119 0.82 -31.30 4.94
C LEU A 119 1.86 -31.82 5.94
N GLY A 120 2.50 -32.95 5.65
CA GLY A 120 3.55 -33.51 6.50
C GLY A 120 4.85 -32.68 6.52
N GLY A 121 4.98 -31.68 5.65
CA GLY A 121 6.19 -30.87 5.48
C GLY A 121 7.32 -31.55 4.72
N GLU A 122 7.11 -32.80 4.30
CA GLU A 122 8.03 -33.54 3.42
C GLU A 122 8.03 -32.95 2.01
N GLU A 123 9.18 -33.07 1.34
CA GLU A 123 9.30 -32.65 -0.06
C GLU A 123 8.61 -33.67 -0.97
N VAL A 124 7.70 -33.18 -1.82
CA VAL A 124 7.02 -33.94 -2.87
C VAL A 124 7.65 -33.58 -4.20
N ASP A 125 8.38 -34.52 -4.81
CA ASP A 125 8.96 -34.39 -6.16
C ASP A 125 8.34 -35.46 -7.06
N LYS A 126 7.48 -35.05 -8.02
CA LYS A 126 6.77 -36.02 -8.87
C LYS A 126 6.36 -35.49 -10.24
N TRP A 127 6.12 -36.46 -11.13
CA TRP A 127 5.46 -36.25 -12.42
C TRP A 127 3.95 -36.42 -12.26
N VAL A 128 3.18 -35.38 -12.59
CA VAL A 128 1.72 -35.33 -12.45
C VAL A 128 1.08 -35.33 -13.83
N GLU A 129 0.09 -36.19 -14.04
CA GLU A 129 -0.63 -36.28 -15.33
C GLU A 129 -1.46 -35.02 -15.60
N ILE A 130 -1.36 -34.52 -16.84
CA ILE A 130 -2.16 -33.38 -17.31
C ILE A 130 -3.46 -33.93 -17.89
N VAL A 131 -4.58 -33.45 -17.38
CA VAL A 131 -5.93 -33.81 -17.81
C VAL A 131 -6.67 -32.64 -18.45
N ASN A 132 -7.64 -32.96 -19.29
CA ASN A 132 -8.56 -31.99 -19.89
C ASN A 132 -9.70 -31.62 -18.92
N GLU A 133 -10.68 -30.85 -19.39
CA GLU A 133 -11.80 -30.40 -18.56
C GLU A 133 -12.73 -31.55 -18.12
N GLU A 134 -12.77 -32.66 -18.85
CA GLU A 134 -13.48 -33.88 -18.47
C GLU A 134 -12.66 -34.83 -17.58
N LEU A 135 -11.54 -34.37 -17.01
CA LEU A 135 -10.63 -35.14 -16.17
C LEU A 135 -10.03 -36.37 -16.87
N LYS A 136 -9.91 -36.33 -18.20
CA LYS A 136 -9.25 -37.37 -18.99
C LYS A 136 -7.83 -36.94 -19.36
N PRO A 137 -6.85 -37.85 -19.36
CA PRO A 137 -5.50 -37.53 -19.80
C PRO A 137 -5.50 -36.85 -21.17
N ILE A 138 -4.73 -35.77 -21.31
CA ILE A 138 -4.61 -35.08 -22.60
C ILE A 138 -3.92 -35.97 -23.63
N HIS A 139 -4.06 -35.62 -24.91
CA HIS A 139 -3.54 -36.45 -26.00
C HIS A 139 -2.03 -36.72 -25.84
N GLY A 140 -1.67 -38.01 -25.80
CA GLY A 140 -0.29 -38.47 -25.60
C GLY A 140 0.15 -38.66 -24.14
N GLY A 141 -0.75 -38.42 -23.17
CA GLY A 141 -0.51 -38.71 -21.75
C GLY A 141 0.60 -37.87 -21.15
N SER A 142 0.62 -36.58 -21.48
CA SER A 142 1.61 -35.61 -21.00
C SER A 142 1.58 -35.47 -19.49
N LYS A 143 2.76 -35.25 -18.90
CA LYS A 143 2.95 -35.05 -17.46
C LYS A 143 3.79 -33.81 -17.21
N ILE A 144 3.45 -33.08 -16.14
CA ILE A 144 4.25 -31.96 -15.64
C ILE A 144 5.10 -32.43 -14.45
N HIS A 145 6.36 -32.04 -14.42
CA HIS A 145 7.27 -32.31 -13.31
C HIS A 145 7.27 -31.13 -12.34
N VAL A 146 6.86 -31.39 -11.11
CA VAL A 146 6.77 -30.38 -10.05
C VAL A 146 7.42 -30.88 -8.77
N LYS A 147 7.97 -29.94 -8.01
CA LYS A 147 8.44 -30.15 -6.65
C LYS A 147 7.75 -29.20 -5.70
N LEU A 148 7.28 -29.69 -4.56
CA LEU A 148 6.51 -28.94 -3.58
C LEU A 148 6.99 -29.26 -2.17
N GLN A 149 7.15 -28.23 -1.35
CA GLN A 149 7.37 -28.40 0.07
C GLN A 149 6.63 -27.29 0.83
N TYR A 150 5.78 -27.69 1.76
CA TYR A 150 5.00 -26.76 2.56
C TYR A 150 5.60 -26.59 3.96
N PHE A 151 5.67 -25.34 4.40
CA PHE A 151 6.09 -24.96 5.74
C PHE A 151 4.92 -24.27 6.40
N GLU A 152 4.32 -24.92 7.40
CA GLU A 152 3.31 -24.29 8.25
C GLU A 152 3.87 -23.03 8.91
N VAL A 153 3.03 -22.03 9.12
CA VAL A 153 3.46 -20.74 9.67
C VAL A 153 4.19 -20.87 11.02
N THR A 154 3.81 -21.86 11.83
CA THR A 154 4.43 -22.17 13.13
C THR A 154 5.86 -22.69 13.04
N ALA A 155 6.29 -23.15 11.84
CA ALA A 155 7.68 -23.54 11.59
C ALA A 155 8.63 -22.33 11.47
N ASP A 156 8.10 -21.13 11.19
CA ASP A 156 8.89 -19.91 11.21
C ASP A 156 9.30 -19.56 12.65
N ARG A 157 10.59 -19.32 12.87
CA ARG A 157 11.16 -19.04 14.20
C ARG A 157 10.69 -17.73 14.84
N SER A 158 10.03 -16.87 14.06
CA SER A 158 9.55 -15.54 14.42
C SER A 158 8.02 -15.50 14.55
N TRP A 159 7.28 -16.55 14.12
CA TRP A 159 5.82 -16.60 14.25
C TRP A 159 5.38 -16.34 15.70
N GLY A 160 4.55 -15.31 15.89
CA GLY A 160 4.04 -14.91 17.21
C GLY A 160 5.12 -14.52 18.23
N ARG A 161 6.30 -14.08 17.79
CA ARG A 161 7.45 -13.76 18.66
C ARG A 161 8.07 -12.39 18.43
N GLY A 162 7.50 -11.57 17.56
CA GLY A 162 8.04 -10.28 17.16
C GLY A 162 9.39 -10.39 16.44
N ILE A 163 10.16 -9.31 16.44
CA ILE A 163 11.53 -9.25 15.89
C ILE A 163 12.51 -10.09 16.71
N ARG A 164 12.25 -10.25 18.02
CA ARG A 164 12.91 -11.15 18.98
C ARG A 164 14.40 -10.87 19.29
N SER A 165 15.20 -10.39 18.33
CA SER A 165 16.65 -10.25 18.49
C SER A 165 17.26 -9.16 17.61
N LEU A 166 18.32 -8.51 18.13
CA LEU A 166 19.24 -7.64 17.40
C LEU A 166 19.80 -8.26 16.10
N LYS A 167 19.80 -9.60 16.02
CA LYS A 167 20.32 -10.38 14.89
C LYS A 167 19.25 -10.75 13.87
N PHE A 168 18.04 -10.20 13.96
CA PHE A 168 17.00 -10.42 12.96
C PHE A 168 17.54 -10.08 11.55
N PRO A 169 17.47 -11.02 10.59
CA PRO A 169 18.15 -10.88 9.30
C PRO A 169 17.42 -9.95 8.32
N GLY A 170 16.19 -9.54 8.63
CA GLY A 170 15.29 -8.88 7.67
C GLY A 170 14.27 -9.86 7.10
N VAL A 171 13.37 -9.32 6.27
CA VAL A 171 12.42 -10.09 5.48
C VAL A 171 13.19 -10.85 4.39
N PRO A 172 13.04 -12.19 4.28
CA PRO A 172 13.73 -12.98 3.27
C PRO A 172 13.13 -12.76 1.87
N PHE A 173 13.84 -13.21 0.83
CA PHE A 173 13.38 -13.16 -0.57
C PHE A 173 12.92 -11.76 -0.99
N THR A 174 13.81 -10.79 -0.88
CA THR A 174 13.54 -9.41 -1.30
C THR A 174 14.74 -8.87 -2.06
N PHE A 175 14.46 -7.96 -3.01
CA PHE A 175 15.51 -7.35 -3.83
C PHE A 175 16.51 -6.54 -2.98
N PHE A 176 16.00 -5.75 -2.02
CA PHE A 176 16.84 -5.02 -1.07
C PHE A 176 16.94 -5.77 0.26
N SER A 177 18.17 -6.05 0.68
CA SER A 177 18.43 -6.62 2.01
C SER A 177 18.32 -5.56 3.11
N GLN A 178 18.07 -6.00 4.36
CA GLN A 178 18.07 -5.13 5.52
C GLN A 178 19.44 -4.43 5.70
N ARG A 179 19.39 -3.12 5.95
CA ARG A 179 20.52 -2.24 6.28
C ARG A 179 20.58 -1.99 7.78
N LYS A 180 21.79 -1.84 8.31
CA LYS A 180 22.07 -1.53 9.71
C LYS A 180 22.76 -0.18 9.83
N GLY A 181 22.76 0.39 11.03
CA GLY A 181 23.43 1.68 11.24
C GLY A 181 22.66 2.85 10.63
N CYS A 182 21.35 2.65 10.41
CA CYS A 182 20.47 3.66 9.85
C CYS A 182 19.93 4.57 10.96
N HIS A 183 19.32 5.67 10.55
CA HIS A 183 18.45 6.48 11.40
C HIS A 183 17.16 6.78 10.63
N VAL A 184 16.03 6.80 11.35
CA VAL A 184 14.71 7.08 10.78
C VAL A 184 14.09 8.21 11.59
N SER A 185 13.65 9.26 10.88
CA SER A 185 12.72 10.24 11.44
C SER A 185 11.31 9.89 10.97
N LEU A 186 10.39 9.75 11.92
CA LEU A 186 8.97 9.47 11.67
C LEU A 186 8.23 10.81 11.65
N TYR A 187 7.40 11.02 10.63
CA TYR A 187 6.61 12.24 10.47
C TYR A 187 5.13 11.94 10.61
N GLN A 188 4.49 12.68 11.51
CA GLN A 188 3.05 12.77 11.70
C GLN A 188 2.63 14.06 11.01
N ASP A 189 1.90 13.91 9.90
CA ASP A 189 1.53 14.98 8.97
C ASP A 189 2.70 15.71 8.30
N ALA A 190 2.35 16.68 7.45
CA ALA A 190 3.32 17.56 6.81
C ALA A 190 4.04 18.46 7.83
N HIS A 191 3.33 18.88 8.89
CA HIS A 191 3.86 19.77 9.92
C HIS A 191 3.34 19.45 11.32
N VAL A 192 4.16 19.74 12.34
CA VAL A 192 3.79 19.61 13.75
C VAL A 192 3.99 20.95 14.46
N PRO A 193 2.93 21.61 14.95
CA PRO A 193 3.05 22.85 15.71
C PRO A 193 3.88 22.66 16.99
N ASP A 194 4.50 23.74 17.46
CA ASP A 194 5.18 23.71 18.76
C ASP A 194 4.19 23.42 19.91
N ASN A 195 4.64 22.62 20.87
CA ASN A 195 3.90 22.24 22.07
C ASN A 195 2.59 21.46 21.82
N PHE A 196 2.41 20.85 20.64
CA PHE A 196 1.29 19.93 20.42
C PHE A 196 1.46 18.62 21.22
N VAL A 197 2.61 17.96 21.04
CA VAL A 197 2.84 16.62 21.60
C VAL A 197 3.06 16.69 23.13
N PRO A 198 2.33 15.88 23.93
CA PRO A 198 2.51 15.82 25.36
C PRO A 198 3.82 15.10 25.73
N LYS A 199 4.18 15.13 27.01
CA LYS A 199 5.36 14.40 27.51
C LYS A 199 5.14 12.89 27.45
N ILE A 200 5.67 12.23 26.43
CA ILE A 200 5.65 10.77 26.26
C ILE A 200 7.04 10.22 26.60
N PRO A 201 7.23 9.53 27.73
CA PRO A 201 8.54 9.04 28.15
C PRO A 201 9.04 7.85 27.30
N LEU A 202 10.32 7.87 26.93
CA LEU A 202 11.01 6.80 26.22
C LEU A 202 11.96 6.01 27.14
N ALA A 203 12.44 4.87 26.68
CA ALA A 203 13.32 3.97 27.43
C ALA A 203 14.68 4.60 27.80
N ASP A 204 15.16 5.57 27.01
CA ASP A 204 16.43 6.26 27.23
C ASP A 204 16.35 7.39 28.27
N GLY A 205 15.16 7.59 28.88
CA GLY A 205 14.89 8.64 29.86
C GLY A 205 14.55 9.99 29.24
N LYS A 206 14.51 10.11 27.91
CA LYS A 206 14.03 11.31 27.21
C LYS A 206 12.52 11.24 26.98
N TYR A 207 11.97 12.35 26.50
CA TYR A 207 10.62 12.38 25.97
C TYR A 207 10.65 12.27 24.45
N TYR A 208 9.61 11.68 23.86
CA TYR A 208 9.42 11.69 22.42
C TYR A 208 9.33 13.14 21.91
N GLU A 209 10.09 13.45 20.86
CA GLU A 209 10.11 14.76 20.22
C GLU A 209 9.63 14.60 18.77
N PRO A 210 8.54 15.27 18.37
CA PRO A 210 8.05 15.16 17.00
C PRO A 210 9.03 15.82 16.01
N ARG A 211 9.15 15.21 14.83
CA ARG A 211 9.84 15.79 13.67
C ARG A 211 8.81 16.42 12.72
N ARG A 212 9.27 17.27 11.81
CA ARG A 212 8.40 18.09 10.93
C ARG A 212 8.74 17.81 9.47
N CYS A 213 7.82 17.18 8.74
CA CYS A 213 8.11 16.62 7.42
C CYS A 213 8.56 17.69 6.43
N TRP A 214 7.72 18.68 6.16
CA TRP A 214 7.99 19.68 5.12
C TRP A 214 9.05 20.70 5.53
N GLU A 215 9.24 20.96 6.84
CA GLU A 215 10.41 21.71 7.31
C GLU A 215 11.73 20.97 6.97
N ASP A 216 11.79 19.66 7.21
CA ASP A 216 12.97 18.84 6.95
C ASP A 216 13.19 18.61 5.44
N VAL A 217 12.13 18.45 4.65
CA VAL A 217 12.20 18.39 3.18
C VAL A 217 12.70 19.71 2.61
N PHE A 218 12.19 20.84 3.09
CA PHE A 218 12.68 22.17 2.72
C PHE A 218 14.17 22.32 3.01
N ASP A 219 14.61 21.97 4.22
CA ASP A 219 16.03 22.03 4.59
C ASP A 219 16.88 21.11 3.73
N ALA A 220 16.41 19.90 3.43
CA ALA A 220 17.11 18.92 2.61
C ALA A 220 17.34 19.45 1.18
N ILE A 221 16.30 20.00 0.54
CA ILE A 221 16.38 20.56 -0.82
C ILE A 221 17.25 21.83 -0.83
N ASN A 222 17.01 22.76 0.10
CA ASN A 222 17.74 24.03 0.14
C ASN A 222 19.25 23.82 0.36
N ASN A 223 19.62 22.83 1.18
CA ASN A 223 21.01 22.54 1.53
C ASN A 223 21.72 21.56 0.57
N ALA A 224 21.04 21.00 -0.43
CA ALA A 224 21.63 20.11 -1.42
C ALA A 224 22.71 20.83 -2.26
N LYS A 225 23.78 20.11 -2.63
CA LYS A 225 24.91 20.65 -3.40
C LYS A 225 25.18 19.88 -4.69
N HIS A 226 24.65 18.67 -4.85
CA HIS A 226 24.95 17.82 -6.00
C HIS A 226 23.69 17.26 -6.66
N LEU A 227 22.73 16.73 -5.90
CA LEU A 227 21.55 16.05 -6.43
C LEU A 227 20.28 16.34 -5.63
N ILE A 228 19.17 16.48 -6.36
CA ILE A 228 17.80 16.47 -5.84
C ILE A 228 16.97 15.62 -6.80
N TYR A 229 16.62 14.40 -6.39
CA TYR A 229 15.82 13.47 -7.19
C TYR A 229 14.44 13.29 -6.57
N ILE A 230 13.38 13.54 -7.34
CA ILE A 230 12.00 13.54 -6.84
C ILE A 230 11.13 12.61 -7.68
N THR A 231 10.32 11.79 -7.03
CA THR A 231 9.17 11.15 -7.68
C THR A 231 7.90 11.55 -6.97
N GLY A 232 6.82 11.76 -7.72
CA GLY A 232 5.51 12.04 -7.16
C GLY A 232 4.42 11.45 -8.04
N TRP A 233 3.33 11.05 -7.40
CA TRP A 233 2.08 10.81 -8.13
C TRP A 233 1.54 12.13 -8.68
N SER A 234 1.67 13.20 -7.90
CA SER A 234 1.46 14.57 -8.32
C SER A 234 2.54 15.44 -7.67
N VAL A 235 2.94 16.51 -8.37
CA VAL A 235 3.74 17.60 -7.81
C VAL A 235 3.04 18.87 -8.22
N TYR A 236 2.89 19.84 -7.32
CA TYR A 236 2.33 21.15 -7.63
C TYR A 236 3.35 22.24 -7.31
N THR A 237 3.78 22.98 -8.32
CA THR A 237 4.94 23.87 -8.23
C THR A 237 4.73 25.08 -7.34
N GLU A 238 3.48 25.47 -7.11
CA GLU A 238 3.12 26.71 -6.41
C GLU A 238 2.99 26.56 -4.89
N ILE A 239 3.08 25.34 -4.34
CA ILE A 239 3.01 25.16 -2.88
C ILE A 239 4.25 25.71 -2.19
N THR A 240 4.05 26.25 -0.99
CA THR A 240 5.14 26.57 -0.04
C THR A 240 5.23 25.48 1.03
N LEU A 241 6.46 25.08 1.38
CA LEU A 241 6.71 24.00 2.34
C LEU A 241 6.61 24.46 3.80
N VAL A 242 6.82 25.75 4.08
CA VAL A 242 6.88 26.29 5.44
C VAL A 242 5.84 27.38 5.60
N ARG A 243 4.75 27.09 6.32
CA ARG A 243 3.61 28.02 6.46
C ARG A 243 3.30 28.47 7.89
N ASP A 244 3.88 27.83 8.91
CA ASP A 244 3.65 28.24 10.30
C ASP A 244 4.42 29.52 10.62
N SER A 245 3.68 30.62 10.75
CA SER A 245 4.22 31.95 11.04
C SER A 245 4.96 32.05 12.38
N ARG A 246 4.76 31.09 13.31
CA ARG A 246 5.50 31.01 14.57
C ARG A 246 6.85 30.30 14.41
N ARG A 247 7.06 29.63 13.29
CA ARG A 247 8.28 28.88 12.95
C ARG A 247 8.83 29.27 11.57
N PRO A 248 9.09 30.57 11.32
CA PRO A 248 9.58 31.01 10.02
C PRO A 248 10.97 30.42 9.75
N LYS A 249 11.20 29.99 8.51
CA LYS A 249 12.52 29.58 8.01
C LYS A 249 12.95 30.52 6.89
N PRO A 250 14.22 30.98 6.86
CA PRO A 250 14.70 31.86 5.78
C PRO A 250 14.49 31.24 4.40
N GLY A 251 13.76 31.92 3.52
CA GLY A 251 13.39 31.43 2.19
C GLY A 251 12.27 30.38 2.18
N GLY A 252 11.62 30.12 3.31
CA GLY A 252 10.51 29.17 3.44
C GLY A 252 9.21 29.60 2.74
N ASP A 253 9.16 30.87 2.34
CA ASP A 253 8.10 31.48 1.52
C ASP A 253 8.28 31.22 0.01
N LEU A 254 9.41 30.66 -0.41
CA LEU A 254 9.59 30.21 -1.79
C LEU A 254 8.66 29.02 -2.08
N THR A 255 8.04 29.06 -3.26
CA THR A 255 7.34 27.89 -3.79
C THR A 255 8.35 26.78 -4.08
N ILE A 256 7.91 25.53 -4.06
CA ILE A 256 8.78 24.39 -4.38
C ILE A 256 9.34 24.52 -5.81
N GLY A 257 8.56 25.05 -6.75
CA GLY A 257 9.00 25.31 -8.13
C GLY A 257 10.19 26.27 -8.19
N GLU A 258 10.09 27.42 -7.52
CA GLU A 258 11.15 28.42 -7.50
C GLU A 258 12.39 27.94 -6.73
N LEU A 259 12.20 27.19 -5.64
CA LEU A 259 13.30 26.56 -4.92
C LEU A 259 14.07 25.59 -5.82
N LEU A 260 13.39 24.71 -6.56
CA LEU A 260 14.03 23.75 -7.45
C LEU A 260 14.75 24.43 -8.63
N LYS A 261 14.15 25.45 -9.26
CA LYS A 261 14.81 26.25 -10.30
C LYS A 261 16.08 26.91 -9.78
N LYS A 262 16.01 27.51 -8.58
CA LYS A 262 17.18 28.12 -7.93
C LYS A 262 18.28 27.08 -7.73
N LYS A 263 17.98 25.93 -7.12
CA LYS A 263 18.97 24.87 -6.89
C LYS A 263 19.59 24.35 -8.19
N ALA A 264 18.79 24.15 -9.23
CA ALA A 264 19.27 23.72 -10.53
C ALA A 264 20.24 24.73 -11.16
N SER A 265 19.90 26.03 -11.13
CA SER A 265 20.76 27.10 -11.66
C SER A 265 22.05 27.32 -10.85
N GLU A 266 22.07 26.92 -9.57
CA GLU A 266 23.28 26.84 -8.73
C GLU A 266 24.19 25.64 -9.08
N GLY A 267 23.76 24.77 -10.00
CA GLY A 267 24.53 23.61 -10.48
C GLY A 267 24.15 22.28 -9.84
N VAL A 268 23.10 22.23 -9.00
CA VAL A 268 22.58 20.97 -8.45
C VAL A 268 21.83 20.20 -9.54
N ARG A 269 22.06 18.89 -9.68
CA ARG A 269 21.32 18.04 -10.62
C ARG A 269 19.92 17.76 -10.07
N VAL A 270 18.93 18.47 -10.59
CA VAL A 270 17.52 18.28 -10.21
C VAL A 270 16.81 17.42 -11.25
N LEU A 271 16.39 16.21 -10.86
CA LEU A 271 15.70 15.24 -11.72
C LEU A 271 14.34 14.89 -11.10
N MET A 272 13.29 14.88 -11.92
CA MET A 272 11.94 14.54 -11.46
C MET A 272 11.29 13.50 -12.37
N LEU A 273 10.66 12.49 -11.76
CA LEU A 273 9.77 11.53 -12.41
C LEU A 273 8.37 11.71 -11.82
N VAL A 274 7.54 12.50 -12.50
CA VAL A 274 6.13 12.74 -12.13
C VAL A 274 5.26 11.79 -12.94
N TRP A 275 4.23 11.19 -12.36
CA TRP A 275 3.33 10.32 -13.12
C TRP A 275 2.64 11.09 -14.26
N ASP A 276 2.57 10.48 -15.45
CA ASP A 276 1.85 10.98 -16.63
C ASP A 276 0.38 10.52 -16.60
N ASP A 277 -0.51 11.40 -16.17
CA ASP A 277 -1.96 11.23 -16.33
C ASP A 277 -2.33 11.48 -17.80
N ARG A 278 -2.24 10.41 -18.59
CA ARG A 278 -2.59 10.42 -20.02
C ARG A 278 -4.03 10.85 -20.33
N THR A 279 -4.88 11.04 -19.32
CA THR A 279 -6.24 11.57 -19.50
C THR A 279 -6.30 13.11 -19.52
N SER A 280 -5.20 13.79 -19.21
CA SER A 280 -5.04 15.26 -19.24
C SER A 280 -5.01 15.87 -20.66
N VAL A 281 -4.99 15.05 -21.72
CA VAL A 281 -4.95 15.52 -23.11
C VAL A 281 -6.19 16.39 -23.45
N PRO A 282 -6.02 17.57 -24.11
CA PRO A 282 -7.03 18.64 -24.26
C PRO A 282 -8.40 18.29 -24.86
N LEU A 283 -8.59 17.07 -25.39
CA LEU A 283 -9.86 16.60 -25.93
C LEU A 283 -10.82 16.04 -24.86
N LEU A 284 -10.35 15.75 -23.64
CA LEU A 284 -11.13 15.02 -22.63
C LEU A 284 -11.48 15.78 -21.34
N LYS A 285 -10.77 16.86 -20.98
CA LYS A 285 -11.12 17.97 -20.07
C LYS A 285 -9.85 18.79 -19.85
N LYS A 286 -9.96 20.01 -19.29
CA LYS A 286 -8.80 20.86 -19.00
C LYS A 286 -8.04 20.47 -17.73
N ASP A 287 -8.68 19.68 -16.87
CA ASP A 287 -8.08 19.08 -15.68
C ASP A 287 -8.27 17.56 -15.85
N GLY A 288 -7.19 16.77 -15.77
CA GLY A 288 -7.21 15.31 -15.94
C GLY A 288 -8.25 14.62 -15.05
N LEU A 289 -8.62 13.37 -15.37
CA LEU A 289 -9.68 12.66 -14.66
C LEU A 289 -9.36 12.43 -13.17
N MET A 290 -8.07 12.47 -12.81
CA MET A 290 -7.54 12.21 -11.47
C MET A 290 -7.07 13.46 -10.72
N GLY A 291 -7.24 14.66 -11.28
CA GLY A 291 -6.91 15.92 -10.58
C GLY A 291 -5.42 16.06 -10.23
N THR A 292 -4.52 15.64 -11.12
CA THR A 292 -3.06 15.85 -10.95
C THR A 292 -2.57 17.10 -11.66
N HIS A 293 -1.40 17.61 -11.25
CA HIS A 293 -0.73 18.80 -11.80
C HIS A 293 0.50 18.44 -12.64
N ASP A 294 0.50 17.26 -13.26
CA ASP A 294 1.66 16.67 -13.92
C ASP A 294 2.08 17.46 -15.18
N GLU A 295 1.17 17.66 -16.14
CA GLU A 295 1.43 18.45 -17.36
C GLU A 295 1.81 19.90 -17.04
N GLU A 296 1.13 20.52 -16.07
CA GLU A 296 1.42 21.88 -15.61
C GLU A 296 2.84 21.98 -15.02
N THR A 297 3.24 20.98 -14.25
CA THR A 297 4.58 20.90 -13.64
C THR A 297 5.67 20.67 -14.69
N GLU A 298 5.46 19.79 -15.67
CA GLU A 298 6.42 19.62 -16.77
C GLU A 298 6.58 20.94 -17.53
N HIS A 299 5.47 21.59 -17.86
CA HIS A 299 5.49 22.86 -18.59
C HIS A 299 6.23 23.95 -17.82
N TYR A 300 6.02 24.04 -16.51
CA TYR A 300 6.69 25.00 -15.63
C TYR A 300 8.23 24.85 -15.64
N PHE A 301 8.75 23.64 -15.87
CA PHE A 301 10.20 23.34 -15.89
C PHE A 301 10.81 23.20 -17.29
N HIS A 302 10.02 23.15 -18.37
CA HIS A 302 10.44 22.78 -19.74
C HIS A 302 11.73 23.48 -20.24
N ASP A 303 11.88 24.78 -19.97
CA ASP A 303 13.02 25.60 -20.40
C ASP A 303 13.95 26.00 -19.23
N THR A 304 14.04 25.16 -18.22
CA THR A 304 14.90 25.40 -17.04
C THR A 304 15.98 24.32 -16.88
N ASP A 305 16.87 24.50 -15.90
CA ASP A 305 17.88 23.50 -15.54
C ASP A 305 17.30 22.32 -14.73
N VAL A 306 16.00 22.35 -14.39
CA VAL A 306 15.28 21.24 -13.76
C VAL A 306 14.85 20.26 -14.85
N HIS A 307 15.17 18.97 -14.68
CA HIS A 307 14.77 17.94 -15.63
C HIS A 307 13.53 17.19 -15.13
N CYS A 308 12.35 17.69 -15.49
CA CYS A 308 11.07 17.03 -15.21
C CYS A 308 10.67 16.10 -16.35
N VAL A 309 10.32 14.85 -16.03
CA VAL A 309 9.88 13.85 -16.99
C VAL A 309 8.53 13.30 -16.54
N LEU A 310 7.54 13.41 -17.43
CA LEU A 310 6.27 12.71 -17.33
C LEU A 310 6.48 11.22 -17.57
N CYS A 311 6.16 10.43 -16.57
CA CYS A 311 6.47 9.02 -16.47
C CYS A 311 5.17 8.22 -16.58
N PRO A 312 4.87 7.59 -17.72
CA PRO A 312 3.66 6.81 -17.86
C PRO A 312 3.78 5.45 -17.20
N ARG A 313 2.66 4.94 -16.68
CA ARG A 313 2.57 3.57 -16.16
C ARG A 313 1.76 2.69 -17.11
N ASN A 314 2.38 1.63 -17.61
CA ASN A 314 1.67 0.56 -18.29
C ASN A 314 1.63 -0.66 -17.36
N PRO A 315 0.46 -1.25 -17.07
CA PRO A 315 0.38 -2.48 -16.29
C PRO A 315 0.90 -3.68 -17.06
N ASP A 316 1.31 -4.71 -16.34
CA ASP A 316 1.80 -5.95 -16.93
C ASP A 316 0.67 -6.90 -17.42
N ASP A 317 -0.50 -6.89 -16.79
CA ASP A 317 -1.63 -7.77 -17.16
C ASP A 317 -2.97 -7.01 -17.03
N GLY A 318 -3.38 -6.29 -18.08
CA GLY A 318 -4.64 -5.53 -18.11
C GLY A 318 -5.89 -6.36 -18.44
N GLY A 319 -5.76 -7.67 -18.65
CA GLY A 319 -6.85 -8.57 -19.04
C GLY A 319 -6.94 -8.82 -20.56
N SER A 320 -8.16 -8.79 -21.11
CA SER A 320 -8.39 -8.99 -22.56
C SER A 320 -8.01 -7.72 -23.35
N ILE A 321 -7.68 -7.83 -24.64
CA ILE A 321 -7.26 -6.68 -25.50
C ILE A 321 -8.20 -5.45 -25.38
N VAL A 322 -9.51 -5.67 -25.26
CA VAL A 322 -10.51 -4.59 -25.11
C VAL A 322 -10.43 -3.94 -23.72
N GLN A 323 -10.17 -4.74 -22.69
CA GLN A 323 -9.96 -4.29 -21.31
C GLN A 323 -8.60 -3.57 -21.18
N ASP A 324 -7.54 -4.09 -21.80
CA ASP A 324 -6.20 -3.50 -21.83
C ASP A 324 -6.23 -2.05 -22.34
N LEU A 325 -6.99 -1.78 -23.41
CA LEU A 325 -7.16 -0.43 -23.97
C LEU A 325 -7.84 0.55 -23.01
N GLN A 326 -8.78 0.10 -22.18
CA GLN A 326 -9.49 0.93 -21.18
C GLN A 326 -8.70 1.06 -19.87
N ILE A 327 -7.85 0.08 -19.54
CA ILE A 327 -7.13 -0.03 -18.27
C ILE A 327 -5.70 0.53 -18.36
N SER A 328 -5.08 0.54 -19.54
CA SER A 328 -3.69 0.99 -19.75
C SER A 328 -3.42 2.46 -19.40
N THR A 329 -4.46 3.27 -19.21
CA THR A 329 -4.36 4.67 -18.76
C THR A 329 -4.68 4.85 -17.27
N MET A 330 -5.00 3.78 -16.52
CA MET A 330 -5.61 3.88 -15.19
C MET A 330 -4.70 3.47 -14.03
N PHE A 331 -3.55 2.85 -14.29
CA PHE A 331 -2.54 2.57 -13.26
C PHE A 331 -1.50 3.68 -13.21
N THR A 332 -0.89 3.86 -12.04
CA THR A 332 -0.10 5.05 -11.75
C THR A 332 1.31 4.73 -11.26
N HIS A 333 2.20 5.72 -11.35
CA HIS A 333 3.41 5.72 -10.54
C HIS A 333 3.11 6.42 -9.22
N HIS A 334 2.94 5.65 -8.15
CA HIS A 334 2.43 6.16 -6.88
C HIS A 334 3.51 6.38 -5.81
N GLN A 335 4.79 6.19 -6.16
CA GLN A 335 5.93 6.45 -5.29
C GLN A 335 6.10 7.95 -5.00
N LYS A 336 6.11 8.32 -3.71
CA LYS A 336 6.48 9.66 -3.23
C LYS A 336 7.90 9.64 -2.65
N ILE A 337 8.85 10.23 -3.37
CA ILE A 337 10.28 10.15 -3.05
C ILE A 337 10.91 11.53 -3.15
N VAL A 338 11.76 11.86 -2.18
CA VAL A 338 12.77 12.93 -2.30
C VAL A 338 14.12 12.33 -1.92
N VAL A 339 15.15 12.49 -2.76
CA VAL A 339 16.53 12.07 -2.47
C VAL A 339 17.46 13.25 -2.67
N VAL A 340 18.30 13.53 -1.67
CA VAL A 340 19.29 14.60 -1.74
C VAL A 340 20.65 14.15 -1.22
N ASP A 341 21.69 14.87 -1.63
CA ASP A 341 22.94 14.87 -0.89
C ASP A 341 22.88 15.86 0.29
N SER A 342 23.31 15.44 1.47
CA SER A 342 23.29 16.22 2.71
C SER A 342 24.65 16.19 3.42
N GLU A 343 24.89 17.15 4.31
CA GLU A 343 26.11 17.22 5.10
C GLU A 343 26.23 16.02 6.08
N MET A 344 27.47 15.65 6.41
CA MET A 344 27.72 14.67 7.46
C MET A 344 27.25 15.17 8.83
N PRO A 345 26.71 14.30 9.71
CA PRO A 345 26.21 14.71 11.02
C PRO A 345 27.26 15.39 11.94
N SER A 346 28.55 15.16 11.71
CA SER A 346 29.64 15.66 12.55
C SER A 346 30.11 17.08 12.22
N GLY A 347 29.47 17.80 11.28
CA GLY A 347 29.61 19.27 11.07
C GLY A 347 31.02 19.81 10.80
N GLY A 348 31.96 18.98 10.38
CA GLY A 348 33.39 19.34 10.25
C GLY A 348 34.13 18.68 9.09
N SER A 349 33.40 18.02 8.19
CA SER A 349 33.92 17.38 6.99
C SER A 349 33.27 18.01 5.76
N GLU A 350 34.05 18.30 4.72
CA GLU A 350 33.49 18.71 3.42
C GLU A 350 32.71 17.57 2.73
N LYS A 351 32.79 16.35 3.28
CA LYS A 351 32.07 15.19 2.78
C LYS A 351 30.57 15.29 3.02
N ARG A 352 29.84 14.59 2.14
CA ARG A 352 28.39 14.53 2.09
C ARG A 352 27.93 13.07 2.05
N ARG A 353 26.64 12.86 2.28
CA ARG A 353 25.96 11.56 2.32
C ARG A 353 24.61 11.67 1.63
N ILE A 354 23.96 10.55 1.39
CA ILE A 354 22.59 10.54 0.85
C ILE A 354 21.58 10.54 1.99
N VAL A 355 20.50 11.30 1.79
CA VAL A 355 19.30 11.32 2.63
C VAL A 355 18.09 11.16 1.71
N SER A 356 17.14 10.32 2.12
CA SER A 356 15.97 10.00 1.31
C SER A 356 14.69 10.09 2.12
N PHE A 357 13.58 10.43 1.48
CA PHE A 357 12.26 10.53 2.08
C PHE A 357 11.31 9.59 1.35
N VAL A 358 10.48 8.87 2.10
CA VAL A 358 9.42 7.99 1.58
C VAL A 358 8.20 8.02 2.52
N GLY A 359 7.00 7.88 1.96
CA GLY A 359 5.75 7.87 2.72
C GLY A 359 4.53 8.12 1.84
N GLY A 360 3.45 8.62 2.46
CA GLY A 360 2.19 8.93 1.78
C GLY A 360 2.09 10.35 1.21
N ILE A 361 2.90 11.29 1.72
CA ILE A 361 2.81 12.71 1.37
C ILE A 361 3.52 13.04 0.04
N ASP A 362 2.75 13.42 -0.98
CA ASP A 362 3.24 14.06 -2.22
C ASP A 362 3.58 15.55 -1.99
N LEU A 363 4.40 16.14 -2.85
CA LEU A 363 4.68 17.58 -2.86
C LEU A 363 3.66 18.32 -3.75
N CYS A 364 2.39 18.24 -3.37
CA CYS A 364 1.30 18.93 -4.06
C CYS A 364 0.30 19.60 -3.10
N ASP A 365 -0.71 20.23 -3.67
CA ASP A 365 -1.83 20.90 -3.02
C ASP A 365 -2.60 19.99 -2.05
N GLY A 366 -3.21 20.58 -1.03
CA GLY A 366 -4.04 19.91 -0.02
C GLY A 366 -3.28 19.15 1.06
N ARG A 367 -2.01 18.77 0.83
CA ARG A 367 -1.20 17.89 1.69
C ARG A 367 -0.62 18.59 2.91
N TYR A 368 -0.49 19.92 2.90
CA TYR A 368 -0.05 20.64 4.08
C TYR A 368 -1.13 20.58 5.15
N ASP A 369 -0.85 19.93 6.27
CA ASP A 369 -1.71 19.97 7.44
C ASP A 369 -0.92 19.76 8.72
N THR A 370 -1.64 19.86 9.84
CA THR A 370 -1.15 19.62 11.19
C THR A 370 -2.16 18.79 11.94
N GLN A 371 -1.77 18.29 13.11
CA GLN A 371 -2.60 17.48 14.01
C GLN A 371 -3.89 18.17 14.49
N PHE A 372 -4.07 19.46 14.22
CA PHE A 372 -5.33 20.17 14.49
C PHE A 372 -6.40 19.95 13.43
N HIS A 373 -6.00 19.61 12.19
CA HIS A 373 -6.88 19.26 11.08
C HIS A 373 -8.12 20.16 10.95
N SER A 374 -7.89 21.48 10.93
CA SER A 374 -8.99 22.44 10.96
C SER A 374 -9.81 22.39 9.67
N LEU A 375 -11.13 22.51 9.83
CA LEU A 375 -12.08 22.55 8.73
C LEU A 375 -12.27 23.97 8.20
N PHE A 376 -12.24 24.96 9.10
CA PHE A 376 -12.60 26.34 8.78
C PHE A 376 -11.61 27.40 9.27
N ARG A 377 -10.79 27.12 10.29
CA ARG A 377 -10.03 28.15 11.01
C ARG A 377 -8.67 28.46 10.40
N THR A 378 -8.31 27.76 9.33
CA THR A 378 -7.07 27.96 8.58
C THR A 378 -7.30 28.49 7.17
N LEU A 379 -8.57 28.72 6.80
CA LEU A 379 -9.01 29.17 5.48
C LEU A 379 -8.58 30.61 5.13
N ASP A 380 -8.21 31.41 6.13
CA ASP A 380 -7.63 32.75 5.97
C ASP A 380 -6.12 32.80 6.30
N THR A 381 -5.50 31.64 6.50
CA THR A 381 -4.07 31.51 6.82
C THR A 381 -3.40 30.47 5.91
N ALA A 382 -2.99 29.31 6.45
CA ALA A 382 -2.14 28.35 5.76
C ALA A 382 -2.82 27.66 4.57
N HIS A 383 -4.15 27.69 4.49
CA HIS A 383 -4.94 27.02 3.47
C HIS A 383 -5.73 27.99 2.57
N HIS A 384 -5.50 29.29 2.67
CA HIS A 384 -6.20 30.27 1.84
C HIS A 384 -5.94 30.05 0.34
N ASP A 385 -4.67 29.84 0.01
CA ASP A 385 -4.20 29.57 -1.35
C ASP A 385 -3.97 28.06 -1.60
N ASP A 386 -4.46 27.21 -0.70
CA ASP A 386 -4.30 25.74 -0.75
C ASP A 386 -5.57 25.03 -0.22
N PHE A 387 -6.72 25.51 -0.70
CA PHE A 387 -8.02 24.94 -0.36
C PHE A 387 -8.27 23.67 -1.17
N HIS A 388 -8.35 22.54 -0.47
CA HIS A 388 -8.60 21.22 -1.06
C HIS A 388 -9.92 20.65 -0.54
N GLN A 389 -10.83 20.31 -1.45
CA GLN A 389 -12.13 19.69 -1.14
C GLN A 389 -12.73 19.03 -2.41
N PRO A 390 -12.31 17.81 -2.76
CA PRO A 390 -12.76 17.12 -3.97
C PRO A 390 -14.07 16.34 -3.78
N ASN A 391 -14.63 16.30 -2.58
CA ASN A 391 -15.83 15.53 -2.27
C ASN A 391 -17.13 16.27 -2.59
N PHE A 392 -17.04 17.54 -2.99
CA PHE A 392 -18.19 18.36 -3.34
C PHE A 392 -18.02 18.99 -4.72
N GLU A 393 -19.08 18.96 -5.52
CA GLU A 393 -19.11 19.65 -6.80
C GLU A 393 -19.02 21.17 -6.60
N GLY A 394 -18.04 21.80 -7.25
CA GLY A 394 -17.87 23.25 -7.24
C GLY A 394 -17.44 23.83 -5.88
N ALA A 395 -16.75 23.03 -5.05
CA ALA A 395 -16.09 23.50 -3.84
C ALA A 395 -15.04 24.57 -4.16
N SER A 396 -15.00 25.63 -3.36
CA SER A 396 -13.98 26.67 -3.50
C SER A 396 -13.81 27.45 -2.20
N ILE A 397 -12.64 28.07 -2.04
CA ILE A 397 -12.39 28.95 -0.89
C ILE A 397 -13.41 30.10 -0.82
N GLN A 398 -13.88 30.63 -1.96
CA GLN A 398 -14.88 31.71 -2.01
C GLN A 398 -16.24 31.30 -1.43
N LYS A 399 -16.58 30.00 -1.48
CA LYS A 399 -17.80 29.42 -0.89
C LYS A 399 -17.59 28.91 0.53
N GLY A 400 -16.35 28.90 1.02
CA GLY A 400 -15.99 28.56 2.39
C GLY A 400 -15.75 27.07 2.64
N GLY A 401 -15.55 26.70 3.90
CA GLY A 401 -15.30 25.32 4.29
C GLY A 401 -16.54 24.42 4.30
N PRO A 402 -16.38 23.16 4.75
CA PRO A 402 -15.14 22.62 5.29
C PRO A 402 -14.12 22.32 4.17
N ARG A 403 -12.83 22.68 4.36
CA ARG A 403 -11.77 21.99 3.60
C ARG A 403 -11.74 20.52 4.01
N GLU A 404 -11.14 19.66 3.22
CA GLU A 404 -10.79 18.31 3.63
C GLU A 404 -9.42 18.32 4.31
N PRO A 405 -9.32 18.11 5.64
CA PRO A 405 -8.04 17.96 6.30
C PRO A 405 -7.30 16.70 5.87
N TRP A 406 -5.97 16.71 5.93
CA TRP A 406 -5.12 15.65 5.40
C TRP A 406 -4.27 15.03 6.51
N HIS A 407 -4.70 13.86 7.00
CA HIS A 407 -3.92 13.04 7.94
C HIS A 407 -3.04 12.05 7.17
N ASP A 408 -1.73 12.15 7.35
CA ASP A 408 -0.79 11.33 6.59
C ASP A 408 0.55 11.12 7.31
N ILE A 409 1.31 10.14 6.85
CA ILE A 409 2.54 9.67 7.49
C ILE A 409 3.68 9.64 6.47
N HIS A 410 4.83 10.14 6.89
CA HIS A 410 6.04 10.14 6.06
C HIS A 410 7.27 9.76 6.88
N SER A 411 8.40 9.51 6.21
CA SER A 411 9.65 9.19 6.89
C SER A 411 10.87 9.78 6.19
N ARG A 412 11.89 10.13 6.96
CA ARG A 412 13.25 10.41 6.47
C ARG A 412 14.16 9.25 6.83
N LEU A 413 14.95 8.83 5.85
CA LEU A 413 15.84 7.68 5.91
C LEU A 413 17.28 8.15 5.76
N GLU A 414 18.11 7.75 6.73
CA GLU A 414 19.52 8.08 6.79
C GLU A 414 20.37 6.82 7.01
N GLY A 415 21.61 6.83 6.54
CA GLY A 415 22.48 5.65 6.51
C GLY A 415 22.30 4.85 5.23
N PRO A 416 22.78 3.60 5.15
CA PRO A 416 22.87 2.86 3.88
C PRO A 416 21.54 2.69 3.16
N ILE A 417 20.42 2.68 3.90
CA ILE A 417 19.06 2.61 3.35
C ILE A 417 18.71 3.78 2.40
N ALA A 418 19.29 4.97 2.61
CA ALA A 418 19.03 6.12 1.76
C ALA A 418 19.49 5.88 0.31
N TRP A 419 20.60 5.14 0.14
CA TRP A 419 21.10 4.73 -1.16
C TRP A 419 20.22 3.69 -1.85
N ASP A 420 19.47 2.86 -1.12
CA ASP A 420 18.54 1.92 -1.75
C ASP A 420 17.37 2.68 -2.43
N VAL A 421 16.91 3.77 -1.80
CA VAL A 421 15.89 4.66 -2.40
C VAL A 421 16.45 5.41 -3.62
N LEU A 422 17.70 5.89 -3.53
CA LEU A 422 18.41 6.47 -4.67
C LEU A 422 18.52 5.47 -5.82
N PHE A 423 18.91 4.22 -5.51
CA PHE A 423 19.02 3.17 -6.51
C PHE A 423 17.66 2.86 -7.17
N ASN A 424 16.56 2.85 -6.42
CA ASN A 424 15.23 2.76 -7.00
C ASN A 424 14.96 3.90 -8.01
N PHE A 425 15.27 5.14 -7.65
CA PHE A 425 15.13 6.27 -8.59
C PHE A 425 15.98 6.06 -9.84
N GLU A 426 17.24 5.68 -9.70
CA GLU A 426 18.12 5.43 -10.84
C GLU A 426 17.63 4.30 -11.74
N GLN A 427 17.10 3.21 -11.17
CA GLN A 427 16.52 2.11 -11.95
C GLN A 427 15.34 2.59 -12.80
N ARG A 428 14.47 3.44 -12.22
CA ARG A 428 13.34 4.03 -12.93
C ARG A 428 13.78 5.03 -13.98
N TRP A 429 14.73 5.91 -13.64
CA TRP A 429 15.26 6.90 -14.58
C TRP A 429 15.91 6.24 -15.79
N ARG A 430 16.71 5.18 -15.60
CA ARG A 430 17.30 4.43 -16.72
C ARG A 430 16.25 3.75 -17.61
N LYS A 431 15.08 3.41 -17.05
CA LYS A 431 13.98 2.79 -17.79
C LYS A 431 13.09 3.82 -18.51
N GLN A 432 12.79 4.94 -17.86
CA GLN A 432 11.72 5.87 -18.27
C GLN A 432 12.09 7.37 -18.24
N GLY A 433 13.25 7.75 -17.69
CA GLY A 433 13.70 9.15 -17.52
C GLY A 433 14.30 9.81 -18.77
N GLY A 434 14.43 9.08 -19.87
CA GLY A 434 14.90 9.63 -21.15
C GLY A 434 16.43 9.78 -21.24
N LYS A 435 16.99 10.92 -20.82
CA LYS A 435 18.42 11.25 -21.03
C LYS A 435 19.31 10.59 -19.98
N ASP A 436 20.53 10.17 -20.38
CA ASP A 436 21.54 9.66 -19.43
C ASP A 436 22.25 10.82 -18.72
N ILE A 437 21.59 11.34 -17.69
CA ILE A 437 22.00 12.51 -16.91
C ILE A 437 21.99 12.23 -15.41
N LEU A 438 21.99 10.95 -15.02
CA LEU A 438 22.23 10.56 -13.64
C LEU A 438 23.66 10.93 -13.25
N LEU A 439 23.85 11.36 -12.01
CA LEU A 439 25.20 11.59 -11.51
C LEU A 439 25.92 10.27 -11.32
N GLN A 440 27.14 10.19 -11.84
CA GLN A 440 28.02 9.04 -11.64
C GLN A 440 28.65 9.17 -10.26
N LEU A 441 28.01 8.59 -9.23
CA LEU A 441 28.46 8.74 -7.84
C LEU A 441 29.91 8.28 -7.60
N ARG A 442 30.41 7.33 -8.42
CA ARG A 442 31.81 6.89 -8.39
C ARG A 442 32.80 8.03 -8.68
N ASP A 443 32.41 8.99 -9.52
CA ASP A 443 33.23 10.16 -9.82
C ASP A 443 33.23 11.19 -8.67
N LEU A 444 32.34 10.99 -7.67
CA LEU A 444 32.18 11.83 -6.50
C LEU A 444 32.58 11.12 -5.20
N ASP A 445 33.28 9.98 -5.23
CA ASP A 445 33.63 9.18 -4.03
C ASP A 445 34.46 9.96 -2.98
N ASP A 446 35.19 11.00 -3.41
CA ASP A 446 35.93 11.91 -2.50
C ASP A 446 35.01 12.91 -1.78
N VAL A 447 33.82 13.17 -2.33
CA VAL A 447 32.85 14.16 -1.85
C VAL A 447 31.65 13.48 -1.18
N ILE A 448 30.97 12.57 -1.86
CA ILE A 448 29.85 11.79 -1.34
C ILE A 448 30.38 10.44 -0.88
N ILE A 449 30.20 10.14 0.41
CA ILE A 449 30.68 8.86 0.96
C ILE A 449 29.92 7.67 0.35
N PRO A 450 30.52 6.47 0.31
CA PRO A 450 29.78 5.26 -0.01
C PRO A 450 28.67 5.00 1.02
N PRO A 451 27.70 4.11 0.74
CA PRO A 451 26.65 3.75 1.69
C PRO A 451 27.22 3.38 3.05
N SER A 452 27.01 4.25 4.04
CA SER A 452 27.69 4.17 5.34
C SER A 452 26.72 4.40 6.50
N PRO A 453 26.92 3.74 7.65
CA PRO A 453 26.18 4.03 8.88
C PRO A 453 26.26 5.49 9.30
N VAL A 454 25.16 6.02 9.83
CA VAL A 454 25.11 7.36 10.46
C VAL A 454 25.19 7.31 11.99
N MET A 455 25.05 6.11 12.56
CA MET A 455 25.15 5.84 13.99
C MET A 455 26.05 4.63 14.24
N PHE A 456 26.68 4.59 15.42
CA PHE A 456 27.43 3.40 15.82
C PHE A 456 26.47 2.24 16.09
N PRO A 457 26.88 0.98 15.84
CA PRO A 457 26.01 -0.16 16.05
C PRO A 457 25.52 -0.37 17.48
N ASP A 458 26.19 0.21 18.48
CA ASP A 458 25.89 0.16 19.91
C ASP A 458 25.11 1.38 20.42
N ASP A 459 24.80 2.34 19.56
CA ASP A 459 23.88 3.45 19.86
C ASP A 459 22.45 2.90 19.99
N GLN A 460 21.74 3.27 21.05
CA GLN A 460 20.38 2.80 21.29
C GLN A 460 19.38 3.37 20.27
N GLU A 461 19.69 4.54 19.69
CA GLU A 461 18.84 5.20 18.70
C GLU A 461 19.03 4.65 17.28
N VAL A 462 19.96 3.70 17.07
CA VAL A 462 20.22 3.11 15.75
C VAL A 462 19.00 2.37 15.22
N TRP A 463 18.88 2.32 13.89
CA TRP A 463 17.82 1.57 13.20
C TRP A 463 18.40 0.49 12.30
N ASN A 464 17.66 -0.62 12.22
CA ASN A 464 17.74 -1.55 11.12
C ASN A 464 16.54 -1.32 10.20
N VAL A 465 16.78 -1.10 8.91
CA VAL A 465 15.75 -0.70 7.95
C VAL A 465 15.91 -1.50 6.66
N GLN A 466 14.81 -1.88 6.05
CA GLN A 466 14.78 -2.57 4.76
C GLN A 466 13.81 -1.85 3.83
N LEU A 467 14.19 -1.75 2.55
CA LEU A 467 13.36 -1.14 1.52
C LEU A 467 12.54 -2.21 0.81
N PHE A 468 11.29 -1.88 0.50
CA PHE A 468 10.33 -2.75 -0.17
C PHE A 468 9.65 -1.99 -1.30
N ARG A 469 9.23 -2.71 -2.34
CA ARG A 469 8.54 -2.12 -3.50
C ARG A 469 7.40 -2.99 -4.02
N SER A 470 6.52 -2.32 -4.75
CA SER A 470 5.69 -2.91 -5.79
C SER A 470 6.14 -2.29 -7.09
N ILE A 471 6.84 -3.00 -7.96
CA ILE A 471 7.32 -2.47 -9.25
C ILE A 471 7.68 -3.63 -10.17
N ASP A 472 7.63 -3.43 -11.49
CA ASP A 472 8.00 -4.45 -12.46
C ASP A 472 9.14 -4.01 -13.40
N GLY A 473 9.62 -4.94 -14.23
CA GLY A 473 10.64 -4.69 -15.25
C GLY A 473 10.22 -3.72 -16.36
N GLY A 474 8.93 -3.38 -16.45
CA GLY A 474 8.40 -2.34 -17.32
C GLY A 474 8.70 -0.94 -16.80
N ALA A 475 8.81 -0.79 -15.48
CA ALA A 475 9.06 0.48 -14.79
C ALA A 475 10.50 0.63 -14.24
N ALA A 476 11.22 -0.47 -14.01
CA ALA A 476 12.57 -0.44 -13.46
C ALA A 476 13.57 -1.28 -14.27
N PHE A 477 14.73 -0.69 -14.54
CA PHE A 477 15.84 -1.37 -15.20
C PHE A 477 16.69 -2.18 -14.20
N GLY A 478 17.34 -3.25 -14.68
CA GLY A 478 18.40 -3.95 -13.93
C GLY A 478 17.91 -5.00 -12.93
N PHE A 479 16.70 -5.55 -13.12
CA PHE A 479 16.30 -6.77 -12.42
C PHE A 479 17.08 -7.99 -12.93
N PRO A 480 17.28 -9.03 -12.08
CA PRO A 480 17.86 -10.29 -12.52
C PRO A 480 17.03 -10.93 -13.63
N GLU A 481 17.70 -11.47 -14.65
CA GLU A 481 17.04 -12.09 -15.81
C GLU A 481 16.85 -13.61 -15.63
N THR A 482 17.69 -14.24 -14.81
CA THR A 482 17.61 -15.69 -14.61
C THR A 482 16.53 -16.04 -13.57
N PRO A 483 15.74 -17.11 -13.77
CA PRO A 483 14.69 -17.51 -12.84
C PRO A 483 15.20 -17.81 -11.42
N GLU A 484 16.43 -18.33 -11.32
CA GLU A 484 17.05 -18.65 -10.04
C GLU A 484 17.39 -17.37 -9.24
N GLU A 485 17.99 -16.37 -9.88
CA GLU A 485 18.31 -15.10 -9.22
C GLU A 485 17.05 -14.30 -8.90
N ALA A 486 16.06 -14.31 -9.80
CA ALA A 486 14.73 -13.75 -9.56
C ALA A 486 14.09 -14.34 -8.30
N ALA A 487 14.02 -15.68 -8.20
CA ALA A 487 13.43 -16.37 -7.06
C ALA A 487 14.20 -16.11 -5.75
N ARG A 488 15.54 -15.97 -5.78
CA ARG A 488 16.35 -15.60 -4.61
C ARG A 488 16.04 -14.19 -4.10
N ALA A 489 15.70 -13.28 -5.00
CA ALA A 489 15.25 -11.91 -4.70
C ALA A 489 13.73 -11.81 -4.43
N GLY A 490 12.99 -12.93 -4.45
CA GLY A 490 11.54 -12.98 -4.28
C GLY A 490 10.76 -12.37 -5.44
N LEU A 491 11.41 -12.15 -6.58
CA LEU A 491 10.75 -11.65 -7.77
C LEU A 491 9.96 -12.78 -8.42
N VAL A 492 8.77 -12.44 -8.94
CA VAL A 492 7.87 -13.39 -9.59
C VAL A 492 7.64 -13.03 -11.05
N SER A 493 7.41 -14.02 -11.90
CA SER A 493 7.10 -13.76 -13.30
C SER A 493 5.68 -13.21 -13.45
N GLY A 494 5.54 -12.14 -14.22
CA GLY A 494 4.29 -11.61 -14.73
C GLY A 494 3.91 -12.20 -16.09
N LYS A 495 3.07 -11.48 -16.83
CA LYS A 495 2.76 -11.74 -18.24
C LYS A 495 3.94 -11.39 -19.12
N ASP A 496 4.41 -10.16 -19.04
CA ASP A 496 5.44 -9.63 -19.92
C ASP A 496 6.70 -9.21 -19.16
N ASN A 497 6.60 -8.95 -17.85
CA ASN A 497 7.69 -8.46 -17.02
C ASN A 497 7.89 -9.29 -15.74
N ILE A 498 9.10 -9.20 -15.19
CA ILE A 498 9.40 -9.64 -13.83
C ILE A 498 8.82 -8.64 -12.81
N ILE A 499 8.33 -9.14 -11.68
CA ILE A 499 7.59 -8.35 -10.69
C ILE A 499 8.28 -8.42 -9.33
N ASP A 500 8.55 -7.25 -8.74
CA ASP A 500 8.89 -7.05 -7.33
C ASP A 500 7.60 -6.76 -6.56
N ARG A 501 7.28 -7.61 -5.60
CA ARG A 501 6.08 -7.54 -4.72
C ARG A 501 6.47 -7.51 -3.24
N SER A 502 7.70 -7.10 -2.95
CA SER A 502 8.31 -7.16 -1.62
C SER A 502 7.57 -6.35 -0.55
N ILE A 503 6.73 -5.37 -0.93
CA ILE A 503 5.83 -4.69 0.03
C ILE A 503 4.83 -5.68 0.62
N GLN A 504 4.09 -6.41 -0.22
CA GLN A 504 3.12 -7.39 0.27
C GLN A 504 3.80 -8.42 1.16
N ASP A 505 4.98 -8.89 0.76
CA ASP A 505 5.75 -9.87 1.51
C ASP A 505 6.19 -9.31 2.87
N ALA A 506 6.61 -8.04 2.94
CA ALA A 506 6.95 -7.38 4.19
C ALA A 506 5.75 -7.26 5.14
N TYR A 507 4.57 -6.90 4.63
CA TYR A 507 3.33 -6.87 5.40
C TYR A 507 2.98 -8.26 5.95
N ILE A 508 2.99 -9.30 5.12
CA ILE A 508 2.73 -10.69 5.54
C ILE A 508 3.67 -11.10 6.66
N ASN A 509 4.97 -10.89 6.50
CA ASN A 509 5.96 -11.27 7.51
C ASN A 509 5.81 -10.47 8.81
N ALA A 510 5.42 -9.19 8.74
CA ALA A 510 5.16 -8.35 9.90
C ALA A 510 3.93 -8.84 10.68
N ILE A 511 2.83 -9.15 9.99
CA ILE A 511 1.62 -9.70 10.61
C ILE A 511 1.90 -11.06 11.24
N ARG A 512 2.59 -11.97 10.53
CA ARG A 512 2.90 -13.32 11.02
C ARG A 512 3.73 -13.31 12.29
N ARG A 513 4.71 -12.40 12.42
CA ARG A 513 5.52 -12.32 13.65
C ARG A 513 4.83 -11.60 14.81
N ALA A 514 3.78 -10.81 14.54
CA ALA A 514 3.06 -10.05 15.56
C ALA A 514 2.61 -10.93 16.72
N LYS A 515 2.75 -10.42 17.95
CA LYS A 515 2.46 -11.18 19.16
C LYS A 515 1.55 -10.45 20.17
N ASP A 516 1.51 -9.12 20.14
CA ASP A 516 0.78 -8.29 21.09
C ASP A 516 -0.35 -7.53 20.37
N PHE A 517 -0.02 -6.67 19.40
CA PHE A 517 -1.02 -5.90 18.67
C PHE A 517 -0.54 -5.41 17.30
N ILE A 518 -1.49 -5.01 16.47
CA ILE A 518 -1.23 -4.34 15.19
C ILE A 518 -2.07 -3.06 15.12
N TYR A 519 -1.46 -1.95 14.74
CA TYR A 519 -2.10 -0.67 14.47
C TYR A 519 -1.85 -0.27 13.02
N ILE A 520 -2.92 -0.05 12.25
CA ILE A 520 -2.86 0.29 10.82
C ILE A 520 -3.58 1.60 10.59
N GLU A 521 -2.95 2.49 9.85
CA GLU A 521 -3.61 3.64 9.22
C GLU A 521 -3.42 3.50 7.72
N ASN A 522 -4.53 3.36 6.97
CA ASN A 522 -4.47 3.15 5.54
C ASN A 522 -5.64 3.80 4.79
N GLN A 523 -5.36 4.43 3.65
CA GLN A 523 -6.38 5.00 2.76
C GLN A 523 -7.40 3.97 2.25
N TYR A 524 -6.95 2.72 2.04
CA TYR A 524 -7.82 1.63 1.62
C TYR A 524 -7.63 0.42 2.53
N PHE A 525 -8.71 -0.32 2.76
CA PHE A 525 -8.65 -1.60 3.42
C PHE A 525 -9.61 -2.60 2.76
N LEU A 526 -9.13 -3.24 1.69
CA LEU A 526 -9.87 -4.27 0.97
C LEU A 526 -8.89 -5.32 0.44
N GLY A 527 -9.32 -6.57 0.27
CA GLY A 527 -8.49 -7.61 -0.32
C GLY A 527 -8.78 -9.01 0.19
N SER A 528 -7.89 -9.94 -0.18
CA SER A 528 -8.06 -11.38 0.07
C SER A 528 -9.39 -11.91 -0.46
N SER A 529 -9.78 -11.47 -1.67
CA SER A 529 -11.11 -11.73 -2.22
C SER A 529 -11.43 -13.22 -2.34
N PHE A 530 -10.42 -14.07 -2.50
CA PHE A 530 -10.57 -15.53 -2.50
C PHE A 530 -11.21 -16.09 -1.22
N GLY A 531 -11.19 -15.35 -0.11
CA GLY A 531 -11.84 -15.70 1.15
C GLY A 531 -13.20 -15.05 1.37
N TRP A 532 -13.69 -14.21 0.45
CA TRP A 532 -15.00 -13.58 0.56
C TRP A 532 -16.13 -14.59 0.34
N ALA A 533 -17.27 -14.35 0.99
CA ALA A 533 -18.46 -15.16 0.80
C ALA A 533 -18.99 -15.00 -0.64
N PRO A 534 -19.41 -16.09 -1.31
CA PRO A 534 -20.10 -16.00 -2.58
C PRO A 534 -21.46 -15.31 -2.38
N ASP A 535 -21.87 -14.52 -3.37
CA ASP A 535 -23.10 -13.71 -3.34
C ASP A 535 -23.75 -13.73 -4.74
N GLU A 536 -25.07 -13.57 -4.79
CA GLU A 536 -25.87 -13.49 -6.03
C GLU A 536 -25.55 -12.18 -6.77
N GLY A 537 -24.40 -12.12 -7.43
CA GLY A 537 -23.99 -10.94 -8.19
C GLY A 537 -22.49 -10.80 -8.40
N ILE A 538 -21.66 -11.58 -7.70
CA ILE A 538 -20.20 -11.52 -7.84
C ILE A 538 -19.62 -12.92 -7.91
N LYS A 539 -18.90 -13.18 -8.99
CA LYS A 539 -18.05 -14.35 -9.10
C LYS A 539 -16.70 -14.00 -8.48
N ILE A 540 -16.41 -14.57 -7.31
CA ILE A 540 -15.24 -14.23 -6.49
C ILE A 540 -13.92 -14.34 -7.26
N GLU A 541 -13.82 -15.33 -8.15
CA GLU A 541 -12.64 -15.56 -8.97
C GLU A 541 -12.36 -14.41 -9.95
N ASP A 542 -13.38 -13.60 -10.29
CA ASP A 542 -13.29 -12.50 -11.25
C ASP A 542 -12.94 -11.16 -10.58
N VAL A 543 -12.92 -11.09 -9.23
CA VAL A 543 -12.54 -9.88 -8.47
C VAL A 543 -11.04 -9.61 -8.56
N GLY A 544 -10.21 -10.66 -8.44
CA GLY A 544 -8.76 -10.56 -8.60
C GLY A 544 -8.00 -9.81 -7.49
N ALA A 545 -8.61 -9.53 -6.34
CA ALA A 545 -7.95 -8.88 -5.20
C ALA A 545 -7.29 -9.91 -4.27
N LEU A 546 -6.26 -10.58 -4.78
CA LEU A 546 -5.65 -11.78 -4.20
C LEU A 546 -4.59 -11.55 -3.13
N HIS A 547 -4.21 -10.31 -2.80
CA HIS A 547 -3.22 -10.07 -1.75
C HIS A 547 -3.72 -10.54 -0.37
N LEU A 548 -2.78 -10.92 0.51
CA LEU A 548 -3.11 -11.71 1.71
C LEU A 548 -3.36 -10.90 2.99
N ILE A 549 -3.16 -9.58 2.97
CA ILE A 549 -3.11 -8.76 4.20
C ILE A 549 -4.35 -8.94 5.09
N PRO A 550 -5.59 -8.76 4.59
CA PRO A 550 -6.78 -8.96 5.42
C PRO A 550 -6.90 -10.38 6.01
N LYS A 551 -6.63 -11.42 5.21
CA LYS A 551 -6.72 -12.81 5.67
C LYS A 551 -5.61 -13.17 6.66
N GLU A 552 -4.39 -12.68 6.48
CA GLU A 552 -3.30 -12.88 7.46
C GLU A 552 -3.63 -12.24 8.81
N LEU A 553 -4.28 -11.06 8.81
CA LEU A 553 -4.73 -10.41 10.05
C LEU A 553 -5.79 -11.24 10.77
N SER A 554 -6.84 -11.69 10.07
CA SER A 554 -7.90 -12.48 10.71
C SER A 554 -7.41 -13.85 11.17
N LEU A 555 -6.55 -14.52 10.40
CA LEU A 555 -5.91 -15.78 10.82
C LEU A 555 -4.96 -15.59 12.00
N LYS A 556 -4.23 -14.47 12.05
CA LYS A 556 -3.40 -14.12 13.21
C LYS A 556 -4.28 -13.97 14.46
N ILE A 557 -5.37 -13.21 14.39
CA ILE A 557 -6.30 -13.06 15.52
C ILE A 557 -6.89 -14.42 15.92
N ALA A 558 -7.37 -15.21 14.96
CA ALA A 558 -7.92 -16.54 15.21
C ALA A 558 -6.89 -17.43 15.93
N SER A 559 -5.63 -17.45 15.48
CA SER A 559 -4.57 -18.24 16.12
C SER A 559 -4.28 -17.82 17.58
N LYS A 560 -4.45 -16.52 17.89
CA LYS A 560 -4.25 -15.97 19.23
C LYS A 560 -5.42 -16.30 20.16
N ILE A 561 -6.65 -16.19 19.65
CA ILE A 561 -7.86 -16.70 20.33
C ILE A 561 -7.69 -18.19 20.61
N GLU A 562 -7.20 -18.95 19.63
CA GLU A 562 -7.00 -20.38 19.76
C GLU A 562 -5.99 -20.76 20.84
N ALA A 563 -4.95 -19.95 21.00
CA ALA A 563 -3.91 -20.09 22.02
C ALA A 563 -4.32 -19.51 23.40
N GLY A 564 -5.44 -18.77 23.48
CA GLY A 564 -5.82 -18.03 24.70
C GLY A 564 -4.87 -16.87 25.02
N GLU A 565 -4.22 -16.31 24.00
CA GLU A 565 -3.29 -15.20 24.11
C GLU A 565 -3.99 -13.88 23.76
N LYS A 566 -3.67 -12.81 24.50
CA LYS A 566 -4.18 -11.47 24.21
C LYS A 566 -3.60 -10.99 22.88
N PHE A 567 -4.46 -10.48 22.01
CA PHE A 567 -4.05 -9.89 20.74
C PHE A 567 -5.12 -8.98 20.19
N THR A 568 -4.71 -7.83 19.66
CA THR A 568 -5.66 -6.83 19.16
C THR A 568 -5.18 -6.17 17.88
N VAL A 569 -6.11 -5.96 16.94
CA VAL A 569 -5.88 -5.25 15.69
C VAL A 569 -6.77 -4.01 15.62
N TYR A 570 -6.14 -2.87 15.38
CA TYR A 570 -6.76 -1.56 15.25
C TYR A 570 -6.53 -1.05 13.82
N ILE A 571 -7.60 -0.66 13.13
CA ILE A 571 -7.52 -0.18 11.74
C ILE A 571 -8.21 1.18 11.65
N VAL A 572 -7.49 2.18 11.15
CA VAL A 572 -8.01 3.50 10.82
C VAL A 572 -8.00 3.65 9.30
N VAL A 573 -9.18 3.90 8.73
CA VAL A 573 -9.42 4.15 7.30
C VAL A 573 -10.09 5.51 7.14
N PRO A 574 -10.08 6.14 5.95
CA PRO A 574 -10.90 7.34 5.76
C PRO A 574 -12.38 6.97 5.87
N MET A 575 -13.24 7.96 6.16
CA MET A 575 -14.68 7.71 6.27
C MET A 575 -15.23 7.17 4.94
N TRP A 576 -14.74 7.72 3.82
CA TRP A 576 -14.80 7.14 2.48
C TRP A 576 -13.53 7.52 1.69
N PRO A 577 -13.16 6.80 0.61
CA PRO A 577 -12.08 7.22 -0.27
C PRO A 577 -12.38 8.54 -0.97
N GLU A 578 -11.38 9.42 -1.11
CA GLU A 578 -11.50 10.76 -1.68
C GLU A 578 -12.27 10.80 -3.00
N GLY A 579 -13.15 11.79 -3.12
CA GLY A 579 -14.02 12.04 -4.26
C GLY A 579 -15.49 12.04 -3.87
N MET A 580 -16.36 12.37 -4.82
CA MET A 580 -17.82 12.39 -4.59
C MET A 580 -18.29 11.03 -4.02
N PRO A 581 -18.84 10.97 -2.80
CA PRO A 581 -19.06 9.71 -2.11
C PRO A 581 -20.19 8.86 -2.74
N GLU A 582 -21.10 9.47 -3.50
CA GLU A 582 -22.12 8.78 -4.31
C GLU A 582 -21.58 8.23 -5.64
N SER A 583 -20.35 8.57 -6.02
CA SER A 583 -19.79 8.12 -7.30
C SER A 583 -19.67 6.59 -7.36
N GLY A 584 -19.79 6.04 -8.57
CA GLY A 584 -19.67 4.59 -8.77
C GLY A 584 -18.32 4.01 -8.31
N SER A 585 -17.25 4.80 -8.35
CA SER A 585 -15.92 4.41 -7.88
C SER A 585 -15.86 4.27 -6.36
N VAL A 586 -16.25 5.32 -5.62
CA VAL A 586 -16.25 5.31 -4.15
C VAL A 586 -17.20 4.23 -3.63
N GLN A 587 -18.40 4.13 -4.20
CA GLN A 587 -19.39 3.12 -3.79
C GLN A 587 -18.89 1.68 -4.04
N ALA A 588 -18.19 1.40 -5.15
CA ALA A 588 -17.61 0.09 -5.39
C ALA A 588 -16.52 -0.26 -4.37
N ILE A 589 -15.65 0.70 -4.05
CA ILE A 589 -14.56 0.52 -3.08
C ILE A 589 -15.12 0.26 -1.68
N LEU A 590 -16.16 0.98 -1.27
CA LEU A 590 -16.85 0.76 0.01
C LEU A 590 -17.48 -0.65 0.09
N ASP A 591 -18.03 -1.19 -0.99
CA ASP A 591 -18.53 -2.58 -1.02
C ASP A 591 -17.37 -3.59 -0.86
N TRP A 592 -16.22 -3.36 -1.51
CA TRP A 592 -15.03 -4.21 -1.34
C TRP A 592 -14.48 -4.18 0.09
N GLN A 593 -14.44 -3.00 0.70
CA GLN A 593 -14.06 -2.83 2.11
C GLN A 593 -15.04 -3.58 3.02
N ARG A 594 -16.35 -3.43 2.81
CA ARG A 594 -17.39 -4.14 3.56
C ARG A 594 -17.24 -5.65 3.46
N ARG A 595 -17.04 -6.21 2.26
CA ARG A 595 -16.83 -7.66 2.06
C ARG A 595 -15.57 -8.16 2.76
N THR A 596 -14.52 -7.34 2.77
CA THR A 596 -13.27 -7.65 3.45
C THR A 596 -13.46 -7.66 4.97
N MET A 597 -14.12 -6.65 5.53
CA MET A 597 -14.49 -6.61 6.96
C MET A 597 -15.34 -7.83 7.33
N GLU A 598 -16.36 -8.16 6.53
CA GLU A 598 -17.25 -9.29 6.76
C GLU A 598 -16.49 -10.62 6.83
N MET A 599 -15.59 -10.87 5.87
CA MET A 599 -14.73 -12.06 5.87
C MET A 599 -13.92 -12.15 7.17
N MET A 600 -13.29 -11.05 7.59
CA MET A 600 -12.44 -11.06 8.78
C MET A 600 -13.24 -11.27 10.06
N TYR A 601 -14.39 -10.61 10.22
CA TYR A 601 -15.23 -10.79 11.40
C TYR A 601 -15.82 -12.21 11.47
N LYS A 602 -16.19 -12.81 10.33
CA LYS A 602 -16.63 -14.22 10.27
C LYS A 602 -15.55 -15.18 10.76
N ASP A 603 -14.28 -14.98 10.37
CA ASP A 603 -13.16 -15.79 10.86
C ASP A 603 -13.01 -15.67 12.40
N ILE A 604 -13.08 -14.45 12.93
CA ILE A 604 -12.90 -14.17 14.37
C ILE A 604 -14.04 -14.77 15.18
N ILE A 605 -15.29 -14.54 14.77
CA ILE A 605 -16.48 -15.08 15.44
C ILE A 605 -16.44 -16.60 15.45
N LYS A 606 -16.02 -17.22 14.33
CA LYS A 606 -15.82 -18.66 14.27
C LYS A 606 -14.78 -19.13 15.30
N ALA A 607 -13.63 -18.47 15.40
CA ALA A 607 -12.59 -18.83 16.37
C ALA A 607 -13.07 -18.68 17.83
N LEU A 608 -13.83 -17.63 18.14
CA LEU A 608 -14.46 -17.44 19.45
C LEU A 608 -15.45 -18.57 19.76
N ALA A 609 -16.32 -18.89 18.81
CA ALA A 609 -17.31 -19.95 18.95
C ALA A 609 -16.66 -21.34 19.14
N ASP A 610 -15.62 -21.66 18.37
CA ASP A 610 -14.87 -22.92 18.47
C ASP A 610 -14.18 -23.07 19.85
N LYS A 611 -13.91 -21.96 20.56
CA LYS A 611 -13.40 -21.93 21.93
C LYS A 611 -14.47 -21.76 23.01
N GLY A 612 -15.75 -21.62 22.64
CA GLY A 612 -16.83 -21.35 23.57
C GLY A 612 -16.71 -20.01 24.29
N ILE A 613 -16.11 -19.00 23.64
CA ILE A 613 -15.95 -17.65 24.16
C ILE A 613 -17.10 -16.79 23.63
N GLU A 614 -17.87 -16.20 24.54
CA GLU A 614 -18.89 -15.18 24.22
C GLU A 614 -18.31 -13.81 24.54
N ASP A 615 -17.83 -13.11 23.51
CA ASP A 615 -17.25 -11.77 23.62
C ASP A 615 -17.58 -10.97 22.35
N ASP A 616 -17.44 -9.65 22.42
CA ASP A 616 -17.58 -8.80 21.25
C ASP A 616 -16.37 -8.98 20.33
N PRO A 617 -16.53 -9.39 19.06
CA PRO A 617 -15.41 -9.54 18.14
C PRO A 617 -14.67 -8.21 17.91
N ARG A 618 -15.32 -7.06 18.19
CA ARG A 618 -14.72 -5.73 18.16
C ARG A 618 -13.70 -5.48 19.28
N ASN A 619 -13.56 -6.40 20.24
CA ASN A 619 -12.47 -6.40 21.22
C ASN A 619 -11.19 -7.09 20.67
N TYR A 620 -11.21 -7.60 19.44
CA TYR A 620 -10.09 -8.27 18.78
C TYR A 620 -9.71 -7.59 17.46
N LEU A 621 -10.69 -7.13 16.70
CA LEU A 621 -10.54 -6.37 15.47
C LEU A 621 -11.49 -5.18 15.50
N THR A 622 -10.96 -3.96 15.40
CA THR A 622 -11.78 -2.75 15.41
C THR A 622 -11.40 -1.80 14.29
N PHE A 623 -12.41 -1.14 13.72
CA PHE A 623 -12.28 -0.21 12.61
C PHE A 623 -12.74 1.20 13.02
N PHE A 624 -11.95 2.18 12.63
CA PHE A 624 -12.18 3.59 12.87
C PHE A 624 -12.05 4.40 11.59
N CYS A 625 -12.59 5.60 11.62
CA CYS A 625 -12.23 6.68 10.71
C CYS A 625 -11.92 7.95 11.50
N LEU A 626 -11.45 9.00 10.82
CA LEU A 626 -11.19 10.28 11.45
C LEU A 626 -12.21 11.32 11.00
N GLY A 627 -12.57 12.23 11.90
CA GLY A 627 -13.41 13.38 11.59
C GLY A 627 -13.16 14.53 12.54
N ASN A 628 -13.56 15.72 12.11
CA ASN A 628 -13.52 16.92 12.94
C ASN A 628 -14.88 17.62 12.93
N ARG A 629 -15.11 18.43 13.96
CA ARG A 629 -16.30 19.27 14.06
C ARG A 629 -15.98 20.51 14.88
N GLU A 630 -16.17 21.68 14.28
CA GLU A 630 -15.70 22.96 14.86
C GLU A 630 -16.84 23.95 15.05
N VAL A 631 -17.05 24.42 16.28
CA VAL A 631 -17.95 25.57 16.50
C VAL A 631 -17.41 26.78 15.76
N LYS A 632 -18.30 27.54 15.12
CA LYS A 632 -17.96 28.82 14.50
C LYS A 632 -17.52 29.79 15.59
N LYS A 633 -16.31 30.35 15.46
CA LYS A 633 -15.75 31.32 16.41
C LYS A 633 -15.73 32.72 15.80
N SER A 634 -15.69 33.75 16.65
CA SER A 634 -15.56 35.14 16.19
C SER A 634 -14.19 35.34 15.53
N GLY A 635 -14.18 35.97 14.34
CA GLY A 635 -12.96 36.20 13.56
C GLY A 635 -12.56 35.05 12.64
N GLU A 636 -13.37 33.99 12.54
CA GLU A 636 -13.22 32.97 11.49
C GLU A 636 -13.45 33.58 10.09
N TYR A 637 -12.80 33.00 9.07
CA TYR A 637 -12.99 33.37 7.67
C TYR A 637 -14.48 33.39 7.28
N GLU A 638 -14.92 34.50 6.69
CA GLU A 638 -16.27 34.64 6.13
C GLU A 638 -16.18 34.56 4.60
N PRO A 639 -16.76 33.51 3.97
CA PRO A 639 -16.73 33.37 2.52
C PRO A 639 -17.57 34.45 1.83
N SER A 640 -17.18 34.81 0.61
CA SER A 640 -17.90 35.81 -0.20
C SER A 640 -19.14 35.24 -0.91
N GLU A 641 -19.20 33.93 -1.05
CA GLU A 641 -20.26 33.16 -1.69
C GLU A 641 -20.73 32.05 -0.74
N HIS A 642 -21.81 31.35 -1.13
CA HIS A 642 -22.31 30.19 -0.40
C HIS A 642 -22.47 28.99 -1.34
N PRO A 643 -22.39 27.76 -0.83
CA PRO A 643 -22.77 26.58 -1.57
C PRO A 643 -24.22 26.64 -2.05
N GLU A 644 -24.54 25.92 -3.12
CA GLU A 644 -25.92 25.77 -3.57
C GLU A 644 -26.77 25.08 -2.47
N PRO A 645 -28.02 25.50 -2.25
CA PRO A 645 -28.90 24.88 -1.25
C PRO A 645 -29.11 23.39 -1.50
N ASP A 646 -29.40 22.63 -0.43
CA ASP A 646 -29.70 21.20 -0.46
C ASP A 646 -28.60 20.31 -1.07
N THR A 647 -27.35 20.78 -1.08
CA THR A 647 -26.17 20.01 -1.48
C THR A 647 -25.46 19.41 -0.27
N ASP A 648 -24.61 18.41 -0.52
CA ASP A 648 -23.73 17.83 0.50
C ASP A 648 -22.82 18.91 1.09
N TYR A 649 -22.34 19.82 0.23
CA TYR A 649 -21.52 20.95 0.63
C TYR A 649 -22.25 21.90 1.58
N SER A 650 -23.48 22.32 1.25
CA SER A 650 -24.25 23.21 2.13
C SER A 650 -24.53 22.54 3.48
N ARG A 651 -24.91 21.25 3.48
CA ARG A 651 -25.16 20.50 4.71
C ARG A 651 -23.92 20.35 5.57
N ALA A 652 -22.77 19.98 5.01
CA ALA A 652 -21.52 19.86 5.76
C ALA A 652 -21.04 21.22 6.31
N GLN A 653 -21.19 22.30 5.54
CA GLN A 653 -20.88 23.66 5.96
C GLN A 653 -21.77 24.09 7.14
N GLU A 654 -23.07 23.82 7.09
CA GLU A 654 -24.03 24.16 8.15
C GLU A 654 -23.86 23.27 9.41
N ALA A 655 -23.63 21.97 9.22
CA ALA A 655 -23.41 21.00 10.29
C ALA A 655 -22.02 21.12 10.93
N ARG A 656 -21.12 21.89 10.30
CA ARG A 656 -19.79 22.25 10.79
C ARG A 656 -18.85 21.07 11.00
N ARG A 657 -19.01 20.02 10.20
CA ARG A 657 -18.28 18.76 10.31
C ARG A 657 -17.81 18.27 8.95
N PHE A 658 -16.72 17.52 8.96
CA PHE A 658 -16.26 16.74 7.82
C PHE A 658 -15.28 15.67 8.29
N MET A 659 -15.02 14.67 7.45
CA MET A 659 -13.96 13.70 7.73
C MET A 659 -12.60 14.38 7.72
N ILE A 660 -11.66 13.85 8.49
CA ILE A 660 -10.23 14.08 8.29
C ILE A 660 -9.77 12.95 7.38
N TYR A 661 -9.20 13.29 6.23
CA TYR A 661 -8.86 12.29 5.24
C TYR A 661 -7.62 11.51 5.66
N VAL A 662 -7.81 10.21 5.91
CA VAL A 662 -6.71 9.29 6.23
C VAL A 662 -6.04 8.88 4.93
N HIS A 663 -4.99 9.61 4.54
CA HIS A 663 -4.16 9.26 3.41
C HIS A 663 -2.93 8.43 3.82
N ALA A 664 -2.70 8.20 5.11
CA ALA A 664 -1.63 7.36 5.61
C ALA A 664 -1.55 5.99 4.90
N LYS A 665 -0.33 5.42 4.83
CA LYS A 665 -0.08 4.01 4.48
C LYS A 665 0.97 3.43 5.41
N MET A 666 0.53 3.12 6.63
CA MET A 666 1.42 2.78 7.74
C MET A 666 0.89 1.57 8.53
N MET A 667 1.81 0.77 9.06
CA MET A 667 1.49 -0.29 10.02
C MET A 667 2.54 -0.35 11.12
N ILE A 668 2.10 -0.32 12.39
CA ILE A 668 2.92 -0.57 13.58
C ILE A 668 2.56 -1.93 14.16
N VAL A 669 3.58 -2.69 14.54
CA VAL A 669 3.47 -4.01 15.14
C VAL A 669 4.22 -4.04 16.47
N ASP A 670 3.51 -4.40 17.53
CA ASP A 670 4.05 -4.63 18.88
C ASP A 670 4.90 -3.46 19.45
N ASP A 671 4.62 -2.22 19.03
CA ASP A 671 5.41 -1.00 19.33
C ASP A 671 6.91 -1.09 18.94
N GLU A 672 7.34 -2.12 18.19
CA GLU A 672 8.75 -2.41 17.90
C GLU A 672 9.10 -2.41 16.41
N TYR A 673 8.13 -2.60 15.51
CA TYR A 673 8.35 -2.61 14.07
C TYR A 673 7.33 -1.71 13.37
N ILE A 674 7.78 -0.95 12.38
CA ILE A 674 6.93 -0.05 11.61
C ILE A 674 7.18 -0.21 10.10
N ILE A 675 6.11 -0.10 9.31
CA ILE A 675 6.14 0.07 7.85
C ILE A 675 5.55 1.44 7.53
N ILE A 676 6.23 2.23 6.71
CA ILE A 676 5.74 3.51 6.15
C ILE A 676 6.04 3.52 4.66
N GLY A 677 5.07 3.90 3.83
CA GLY A 677 5.29 4.00 2.39
C GLY A 677 4.12 4.63 1.65
N SER A 678 4.03 4.34 0.35
CA SER A 678 2.96 4.80 -0.53
C SER A 678 1.87 3.74 -0.76
N ALA A 679 2.13 2.48 -0.40
CA ALA A 679 1.29 1.35 -0.75
C ALA A 679 0.04 1.20 0.14
N ASN A 680 -1.12 1.29 -0.50
CA ASN A 680 -2.40 1.04 0.14
C ASN A 680 -2.67 -0.45 0.41
N ILE A 681 -3.57 -0.77 1.34
CA ILE A 681 -4.08 -2.15 1.51
C ILE A 681 -5.22 -2.38 0.53
N ASN A 682 -4.82 -2.53 -0.73
CA ASN A 682 -5.63 -2.94 -1.86
C ASN A 682 -4.73 -3.71 -2.86
N GLN A 683 -5.32 -4.34 -3.86
CA GLN A 683 -4.60 -5.06 -4.90
C GLN A 683 -3.78 -4.10 -5.78
N ARG A 684 -4.30 -2.92 -6.12
CA ARG A 684 -3.56 -1.91 -6.89
C ARG A 684 -2.14 -1.66 -6.37
N SER A 685 -1.97 -1.53 -5.06
CA SER A 685 -0.66 -1.30 -4.43
C SER A 685 0.07 -2.60 -4.08
N MET A 686 -0.62 -3.67 -3.70
CA MET A 686 0.00 -4.90 -3.18
C MET A 686 0.41 -5.91 -4.27
N ASP A 687 -0.05 -5.74 -5.50
CA ASP A 687 0.14 -6.68 -6.59
C ASP A 687 1.60 -6.79 -7.07
N GLY A 688 2.28 -5.65 -7.18
CA GLY A 688 3.62 -5.53 -7.76
C GLY A 688 3.63 -5.07 -9.22
N ALA A 689 2.62 -5.43 -10.01
CA ALA A 689 2.54 -5.12 -11.45
C ALA A 689 1.43 -4.11 -11.83
N ARG A 690 0.67 -3.62 -10.84
CA ARG A 690 -0.34 -2.56 -11.00
C ARG A 690 0.30 -1.18 -10.80
N ASP A 691 0.03 -0.48 -9.70
CA ASP A 691 0.71 0.78 -9.40
C ASP A 691 2.14 0.50 -8.92
N SER A 692 3.07 1.41 -9.23
CA SER A 692 4.40 1.32 -8.63
C SER A 692 4.43 1.99 -7.26
N GLU A 693 4.90 1.28 -6.24
CA GLU A 693 4.91 1.72 -4.84
C GLU A 693 6.29 1.56 -4.20
N ILE A 694 6.49 2.24 -3.07
CA ILE A 694 7.70 2.11 -2.24
C ILE A 694 7.33 2.15 -0.76
N ALA A 695 7.99 1.35 0.06
CA ALA A 695 7.85 1.40 1.51
C ALA A 695 9.18 1.07 2.20
N MET A 696 9.39 1.67 3.36
CA MET A 696 10.40 1.23 4.31
C MET A 696 9.75 0.36 5.36
N GLY A 697 10.48 -0.61 5.89
CA GLY A 697 10.16 -1.22 7.17
C GLY A 697 11.37 -1.27 8.08
N GLY A 698 11.17 -0.96 9.35
CA GLY A 698 12.29 -0.80 10.27
C GLY A 698 11.94 -0.99 11.73
N TYR A 699 12.97 -1.18 12.52
CA TYR A 699 12.92 -1.29 13.97
C TYR A 699 14.21 -0.75 14.59
N GLN A 700 14.11 -0.33 15.85
CA GLN A 700 15.29 -0.06 16.67
C GLN A 700 15.69 -1.34 17.40
N PRO A 701 16.90 -1.89 17.15
CA PRO A 701 17.28 -3.19 17.67
C PRO A 701 17.36 -3.17 19.21
N TYR A 702 17.67 -2.03 19.85
CA TYR A 702 17.72 -1.92 21.30
C TYR A 702 16.36 -1.67 21.99
N HIS A 703 15.28 -1.48 21.22
CA HIS A 703 13.94 -1.21 21.73
C HIS A 703 12.93 -2.27 21.28
N LEU A 704 13.27 -3.55 21.44
CA LEU A 704 12.39 -4.68 21.10
C LEU A 704 11.48 -5.09 22.26
N ALA A 705 10.24 -5.45 21.93
CA ALA A 705 9.21 -5.97 22.82
C ALA A 705 9.43 -7.45 23.22
N SER A 706 10.69 -7.88 23.40
CA SER A 706 11.04 -9.30 23.60
C SER A 706 11.05 -9.75 25.07
N ARG A 707 11.55 -8.91 25.98
CA ARG A 707 11.63 -9.16 27.44
C ARG A 707 10.93 -8.09 28.28
N GLN A 708 10.71 -6.94 27.66
CA GLN A 708 10.08 -5.76 28.23
C GLN A 708 9.33 -5.06 27.09
N PRO A 709 8.32 -4.23 27.37
CA PRO A 709 7.64 -3.47 26.33
C PRO A 709 8.62 -2.61 25.53
N ALA A 710 8.41 -2.50 24.22
CA ALA A 710 9.14 -1.55 23.39
C ALA A 710 8.74 -0.11 23.78
N ARG A 711 9.75 0.73 24.02
CA ARG A 711 9.59 2.14 24.44
C ARG A 711 10.58 3.06 23.71
N GLY A 712 10.85 2.75 22.45
CA GLY A 712 11.66 3.57 21.55
C GLY A 712 10.82 4.57 20.76
N GLN A 713 11.37 5.06 19.65
CA GLN A 713 10.74 6.03 18.76
C GLN A 713 9.39 5.54 18.19
N ILE A 714 9.27 4.24 17.86
CA ILE A 714 8.01 3.67 17.32
C ILE A 714 6.89 3.77 18.35
N HIS A 715 7.17 3.43 19.61
CA HIS A 715 6.24 3.60 20.72
C HIS A 715 5.85 5.07 20.92
N GLY A 716 6.84 5.97 20.94
CA GLY A 716 6.62 7.41 21.08
C GLY A 716 5.72 7.96 19.97
N PHE A 717 6.00 7.57 18.73
CA PHE A 717 5.21 7.93 17.55
C PHE A 717 3.77 7.43 17.63
N ARG A 718 3.58 6.15 17.98
CA ARG A 718 2.25 5.55 18.14
C ARG A 718 1.44 6.24 19.25
N MET A 719 2.07 6.56 20.38
CA MET A 719 1.43 7.35 21.45
C MET A 719 1.09 8.78 21.00
N SER A 720 1.91 9.40 20.14
CA SER A 720 1.65 10.73 19.57
C SER A 720 0.47 10.73 18.60
N LEU A 721 0.36 9.71 17.75
CA LEU A 721 -0.82 9.49 16.89
C LEU A 721 -2.08 9.26 17.73
N TRP A 722 -1.99 8.41 18.76
CA TRP A 722 -3.14 8.18 19.64
C TRP A 722 -3.53 9.43 20.42
N TYR A 723 -2.58 10.28 20.80
CA TYR A 723 -2.90 11.56 21.43
C TYR A 723 -3.66 12.50 20.48
N GLU A 724 -3.24 12.59 19.22
CA GLU A 724 -3.96 13.34 18.19
C GLU A 724 -5.37 12.79 18.03
N HIS A 725 -5.51 11.49 17.77
CA HIS A 725 -6.80 10.90 17.43
C HIS A 725 -7.76 10.84 18.61
N LEU A 726 -7.26 10.57 19.82
CA LEU A 726 -8.11 10.42 21.01
C LEU A 726 -8.22 11.71 21.82
N GLY A 727 -7.45 12.76 21.49
CA GLY A 727 -7.38 14.01 22.26
C GLY A 727 -6.80 13.87 23.67
N MET A 728 -6.28 12.68 24.03
CA MET A 728 -5.79 12.38 25.37
C MET A 728 -4.80 11.21 25.38
N LEU A 729 -4.02 11.12 26.46
CA LEU A 729 -3.27 9.92 26.81
C LEU A 729 -3.89 9.23 28.02
N ASP A 730 -3.69 7.92 28.10
CA ASP A 730 -4.12 7.09 29.21
C ASP A 730 -3.15 5.93 29.45
N GLU A 731 -3.04 5.48 30.70
CA GLU A 731 -2.18 4.37 31.07
C GLU A 731 -2.51 3.07 30.30
N SER A 732 -3.78 2.84 29.98
CA SER A 732 -4.17 1.65 29.20
C SER A 732 -3.57 1.64 27.79
N PHE A 733 -3.28 2.81 27.21
CA PHE A 733 -2.69 2.94 25.87
C PHE A 733 -1.22 2.49 25.81
N LEU A 734 -0.60 2.21 26.96
CA LEU A 734 0.73 1.62 27.05
C LEU A 734 0.73 0.10 26.76
N GLN A 735 -0.44 -0.54 26.76
CA GLN A 735 -0.63 -1.97 26.50
C GLN A 735 -1.81 -2.18 25.53
N PRO A 736 -1.61 -1.90 24.21
CA PRO A 736 -2.69 -1.99 23.24
C PRO A 736 -3.28 -3.39 23.04
N GLU A 737 -2.58 -4.44 23.44
CA GLU A 737 -3.09 -5.81 23.45
C GLU A 737 -4.11 -6.08 24.57
N SER A 738 -4.24 -5.17 25.54
CA SER A 738 -5.11 -5.35 26.70
C SER A 738 -6.58 -5.11 26.35
N LYS A 739 -7.47 -5.90 26.97
CA LYS A 739 -8.92 -5.73 26.84
C LYS A 739 -9.37 -4.36 27.34
N GLU A 740 -8.73 -3.89 28.41
CA GLU A 740 -8.95 -2.56 28.98
C GLU A 740 -8.67 -1.44 27.97
N CYS A 741 -7.56 -1.55 27.22
CA CYS A 741 -7.19 -0.57 26.20
C CYS A 741 -8.22 -0.53 25.07
N ILE A 742 -8.50 -1.66 24.40
CA ILE A 742 -9.44 -1.67 23.27
C ILE A 742 -10.85 -1.24 23.67
N GLN A 743 -11.34 -1.67 24.84
CA GLN A 743 -12.66 -1.24 25.31
C GLN A 743 -12.69 0.28 25.51
N LYS A 744 -11.63 0.86 26.07
CA LYS A 744 -11.55 2.31 26.27
C LYS A 744 -11.47 3.08 24.95
N VAL A 745 -10.63 2.62 24.01
CA VAL A 745 -10.53 3.22 22.67
C VAL A 745 -11.88 3.14 21.95
N ASN A 746 -12.53 1.98 21.95
CA ASN A 746 -13.86 1.81 21.34
C ASN A 746 -14.91 2.72 21.98
N GLN A 747 -14.94 2.84 23.31
CA GLN A 747 -15.89 3.72 24.02
C GLN A 747 -15.66 5.19 23.69
N ILE A 748 -14.40 5.64 23.60
CA ILE A 748 -14.08 7.01 23.19
C ILE A 748 -14.55 7.24 21.75
N ALA A 749 -14.24 6.31 20.85
CA ALA A 749 -14.58 6.43 19.43
C ALA A 749 -16.09 6.37 19.16
N GLU A 750 -16.85 5.59 19.94
CA GLU A 750 -18.31 5.58 19.92
C GLU A 750 -18.87 6.93 20.40
N LYS A 751 -18.34 7.47 21.50
CA LYS A 751 -18.75 8.80 21.98
C LYS A 751 -18.44 9.91 20.98
N TYR A 752 -17.28 9.86 20.30
CA TYR A 752 -16.92 10.85 19.30
C TYR A 752 -17.77 10.71 18.04
N TRP A 753 -18.12 9.49 17.62
CA TRP A 753 -19.12 9.29 16.57
C TRP A 753 -20.46 9.93 16.93
N ASP A 754 -20.96 9.73 18.15
CA ASP A 754 -22.23 10.33 18.60
C ASP A 754 -22.18 11.87 18.54
N LEU A 755 -21.07 12.48 18.97
CA LEU A 755 -20.86 13.94 18.91
C LEU A 755 -20.71 14.44 17.47
N TYR A 756 -20.03 13.68 16.62
CA TYR A 756 -19.86 14.00 15.20
C TYR A 756 -21.20 13.93 14.46
N ALA A 757 -21.97 12.86 14.69
CA ALA A 757 -23.25 12.59 14.02
C ALA A 757 -24.43 13.40 14.56
N SER A 758 -24.35 13.95 15.78
CA SER A 758 -25.40 14.77 16.41
C SER A 758 -25.90 15.92 15.52
N GLU A 759 -27.19 16.24 15.56
CA GLU A 759 -27.76 17.44 14.93
C GLU A 759 -27.34 18.74 15.65
N THR A 760 -27.04 18.65 16.95
CA THR A 760 -26.62 19.80 17.75
C THR A 760 -25.10 19.87 17.88
N LEU A 761 -24.57 21.10 17.90
CA LEU A 761 -23.16 21.40 18.11
C LEU A 761 -23.00 22.42 19.24
N GLU A 762 -22.42 21.99 20.37
CA GLU A 762 -22.18 22.84 21.54
C GLU A 762 -20.71 23.22 21.71
N HIS A 763 -19.81 22.29 21.38
CA HIS A 763 -18.36 22.41 21.55
C HIS A 763 -17.62 21.75 20.38
N ASP A 764 -16.35 22.11 20.19
CA ASP A 764 -15.47 21.40 19.25
C ASP A 764 -15.40 19.90 19.60
N LEU A 765 -15.18 19.05 18.60
CA LEU A 765 -14.96 17.63 18.82
C LEU A 765 -13.70 17.43 19.69
N PRO A 766 -13.75 16.66 20.80
CA PRO A 766 -12.61 16.58 21.72
C PRO A 766 -11.38 15.82 21.20
N GLY A 767 -11.56 15.03 20.15
CA GLY A 767 -10.55 14.25 19.44
C GLY A 767 -11.17 13.76 18.13
N HIS A 768 -10.39 13.08 17.30
CA HIS A 768 -10.75 12.80 15.90
C HIS A 768 -11.20 11.36 15.63
N LEU A 769 -10.88 10.40 16.50
CA LEU A 769 -11.14 8.99 16.26
C LEU A 769 -12.63 8.68 16.36
N LEU A 770 -13.25 8.32 15.25
CA LEU A 770 -14.63 7.92 15.16
C LEU A 770 -14.70 6.42 14.97
N ARG A 771 -15.62 5.73 15.66
CA ARG A 771 -15.96 4.35 15.30
C ARG A 771 -16.44 4.34 13.85
N TYR A 772 -15.92 3.44 13.01
CA TYR A 772 -16.39 3.32 11.64
C TYR A 772 -17.90 2.97 11.65
N PRO A 773 -18.76 3.67 10.89
CA PRO A 773 -20.21 3.70 11.12
C PRO A 773 -20.98 2.47 10.63
N ILE A 774 -20.52 1.29 11.04
CA ILE A 774 -21.12 -0.02 10.74
C ILE A 774 -21.43 -0.79 12.02
N ALA A 775 -22.32 -1.77 11.90
CA ALA A 775 -22.59 -2.78 12.91
C ALA A 775 -22.11 -4.15 12.43
N VAL A 776 -21.73 -5.01 13.39
CA VAL A 776 -21.32 -6.40 13.14
C VAL A 776 -22.39 -7.29 13.74
N SER A 777 -23.02 -8.13 12.92
CA SER A 777 -24.03 -9.09 13.37
C SER A 777 -23.40 -10.21 14.20
N CYS A 778 -24.22 -11.00 14.91
CA CYS A 778 -23.73 -12.19 15.61
C CYS A 778 -23.13 -13.26 14.66
N GLY A 779 -23.48 -13.22 13.37
CA GLY A 779 -22.92 -14.07 12.32
C GLY A 779 -21.73 -13.46 11.59
N GLY A 780 -21.32 -12.24 11.94
CA GLY A 780 -20.21 -11.52 11.30
C GLY A 780 -20.58 -10.73 10.06
N ASP A 781 -21.87 -10.66 9.70
CA ASP A 781 -22.34 -9.82 8.60
C ASP A 781 -22.20 -8.34 8.96
N ILE A 782 -21.83 -7.52 7.97
CA ILE A 782 -21.73 -6.07 8.15
C ILE A 782 -23.06 -5.45 7.81
N THR A 783 -23.66 -4.75 8.77
CA THR A 783 -24.94 -4.06 8.61
C THR A 783 -24.80 -2.57 8.86
N GLU A 784 -25.79 -1.81 8.42
CA GLU A 784 -25.90 -0.38 8.72
C GLU A 784 -26.03 -0.16 10.23
N LEU A 785 -25.36 0.86 10.75
CA LEU A 785 -25.60 1.33 12.10
C LEU A 785 -26.97 2.04 12.12
N PRO A 786 -27.86 1.83 13.12
CA PRO A 786 -29.19 2.46 13.13
C PRO A 786 -29.11 3.98 12.98
N GLY A 787 -29.74 4.52 11.94
CA GLY A 787 -29.71 5.96 11.62
C GLY A 787 -28.52 6.41 10.75
N ALA A 788 -27.63 5.50 10.34
CA ALA A 788 -26.47 5.78 9.48
C ALA A 788 -26.46 4.88 8.23
N GLU A 789 -27.58 4.84 7.50
CA GLU A 789 -27.63 4.25 6.15
C GLU A 789 -26.69 5.00 5.20
N PHE A 790 -26.69 6.33 5.32
CA PHE A 790 -25.81 7.24 4.59
C PHE A 790 -24.78 7.89 5.53
N PHE A 791 -23.64 8.31 4.98
CA PHE A 791 -22.72 9.15 5.75
C PHE A 791 -23.40 10.48 6.11
N PRO A 792 -23.12 11.06 7.29
CA PRO A 792 -23.68 12.34 7.70
C PRO A 792 -23.49 13.40 6.61
N ASP A 793 -24.53 14.18 6.34
CA ASP A 793 -24.59 15.25 5.32
C ASP A 793 -24.62 14.78 3.86
N THR A 794 -24.53 13.47 3.58
CA THR A 794 -24.50 12.91 2.21
C THR A 794 -25.76 12.11 1.85
N LYS A 795 -25.80 11.61 0.61
CA LYS A 795 -26.72 10.53 0.18
C LYS A 795 -25.95 9.26 -0.20
N ALA A 796 -24.69 9.15 0.23
CA ALA A 796 -23.79 8.06 -0.09
C ALA A 796 -23.91 6.93 0.95
N ARG A 797 -24.17 5.72 0.49
CA ARG A 797 -24.37 4.56 1.37
C ARG A 797 -23.05 4.20 2.07
N VAL A 798 -23.09 4.03 3.39
CA VAL A 798 -21.92 3.65 4.19
C VAL A 798 -21.35 2.29 3.76
N LEU A 799 -22.24 1.37 3.42
CA LEU A 799 -21.90 0.00 3.01
C LEU A 799 -21.39 -0.10 1.56
N GLY A 800 -21.43 1.00 0.81
CA GLY A 800 -21.13 0.99 -0.61
C GLY A 800 -22.20 0.33 -1.47
N THR A 801 -21.91 0.29 -2.76
CA THR A 801 -22.75 -0.35 -3.79
C THR A 801 -21.84 -0.95 -4.85
N LYS A 802 -22.04 -2.24 -5.15
CA LYS A 802 -21.34 -2.89 -6.26
C LYS A 802 -21.61 -2.12 -7.56
N SER A 803 -20.54 -1.81 -8.30
CA SER A 803 -20.68 -1.23 -9.64
C SER A 803 -20.99 -2.28 -10.69
N GLU A 804 -21.93 -1.98 -11.58
CA GLU A 804 -22.23 -2.79 -12.78
C GLU A 804 -21.39 -2.34 -14.00
N TYR A 805 -20.67 -1.23 -13.89
CA TYR A 805 -19.93 -0.62 -15.00
C TYR A 805 -18.42 -0.64 -14.81
N LEU A 806 -17.93 -0.52 -13.57
CA LEU A 806 -16.51 -0.48 -13.27
C LEU A 806 -16.00 -1.90 -13.03
N PRO A 807 -15.06 -2.41 -13.84
CA PRO A 807 -14.47 -3.71 -13.58
C PRO A 807 -13.65 -3.68 -12.28
N PRO A 808 -13.61 -4.79 -11.50
CA PRO A 808 -12.90 -4.85 -10.23
C PRO A 808 -11.43 -4.43 -10.31
N ILE A 809 -10.73 -4.72 -11.41
CA ILE A 809 -9.33 -4.33 -11.62
C ILE A 809 -9.05 -2.83 -11.46
N LEU A 810 -10.06 -1.96 -11.66
CA LEU A 810 -9.92 -0.51 -11.45
C LEU A 810 -10.14 -0.08 -9.99
N THR A 811 -10.95 -0.82 -9.26
CA THR A 811 -11.46 -0.46 -7.92
C THR A 811 -10.92 -1.38 -6.81
N THR A 812 -10.05 -2.33 -7.15
CA THR A 812 -9.44 -3.29 -6.22
C THR A 812 -7.96 -3.09 -6.01
#